data_AF-A0AAU2ZIG6-F1
#
_entry.id   AF-A0AAU2ZIG6-F1
#
_cell.length_a   1.000
_cell.length_b   1.000
_cell.length_c   1.000
_cell.angle_alpha   90.00
_cell.angle_beta   90.00
_cell.angle_gamma   90.00
#
_symmetry.space_group_name_H-M   'P 1'
#
loop_
_entity.id
_entity.type
_entity.pdbx_description
1 polymer ?
#
loop_
_entity_poly.entity_id
_entity_poly.type
_entity_poly.pdbx_seq_one_letter_code
_entity_poly.pdbx_strand_id
1 'polypeptide(L)'
;MPPAVGDGTSWAPDELSPELDDSELDPEWSLEALADDEALDEALPDTLNSPFAASYFEEPETPEEPEDGLPTLGPGSRGQATRRLQEALAAAGFPVGSDGYFGPQTQAAVRAFQSRNGLVADGIVGPATWSRLLGQPSPAPTAAASLGSVPDPVGGDRAPAFPLGTLVLRTPSRSWSYGFTPQDLEWTAKLLVHEAGGQDDADNAAVLWAMFNKYALFQHGRFQTFTEFVRAYSTTLQPVLRNAQAAARHMHRAPTDFVHTGGTYPGTDIPRGQLQRHLDIQKAPWQSIELSARQLATRALTGQVPNPGIGLASEFGSTCIYYRQRHGADPTPERWREYTVNLAAKKKWRWVGDVAHLHQMKNAFFLDLRVTDLPADAVRVLPPASDGEIPEPEQWACGEAEFGRRSEDELDPQATSLARLTDLVFQARHPELGGRQIQRGERALTDEWVTIRDTLVGPLLQAAPTRPAQAVRPSGARLLSTEQVRRAWHDDECRDDHMVEATILMRKTPVNAHTVQAWARLGQVLLRTSYRADRVWVYNCRNIAGSQARSLHAFGLAVDIDPKWNPHRPTPDLRKVRFSDATTQEARLADVQRNEADTVFTPEQVAAVESIRTVDGRQVFGWGGRWSKSKDTMHFQIGVTPEELSRGLAL
;
A
#
# COMPACT_ATOMS: atom_id res chain seq x y z
N MET A 1 65.15 -59.93 -9.03
CA MET A 1 64.22 -60.12 -7.90
C MET A 1 63.51 -58.81 -7.63
N PRO A 2 62.17 -58.80 -7.71
CA PRO A 2 61.24 -57.68 -7.44
C PRO A 2 60.81 -57.79 -5.94
N PRO A 3 59.62 -57.39 -5.39
CA PRO A 3 58.27 -57.15 -5.96
C PRO A 3 57.72 -55.71 -5.75
N ALA A 4 56.78 -55.15 -6.53
CA ALA A 4 55.44 -55.57 -7.03
C ALA A 4 54.31 -55.28 -5.98
N VAL A 5 53.04 -54.93 -6.24
CA VAL A 5 52.02 -54.95 -7.33
C VAL A 5 50.96 -53.86 -6.95
N GLY A 6 50.33 -53.05 -7.83
CA GLY A 6 49.11 -53.30 -8.65
C GLY A 6 47.84 -53.37 -7.78
N ASP A 7 46.65 -52.81 -8.08
CA ASP A 7 45.96 -52.41 -9.32
C ASP A 7 45.02 -51.22 -8.99
N GLY A 8 44.66 -50.27 -9.88
CA GLY A 8 44.02 -50.43 -11.20
C GLY A 8 42.49 -50.41 -11.01
N THR A 9 41.61 -49.69 -11.73
CA THR A 9 41.62 -49.01 -13.05
C THR A 9 40.27 -48.23 -13.09
N SER A 10 40.14 -46.94 -13.46
CA SER A 10 39.95 -46.40 -14.84
C SER A 10 38.78 -47.10 -15.59
N TRP A 11 37.76 -46.48 -16.21
CA TRP A 11 37.69 -45.42 -17.23
C TRP A 11 36.21 -45.03 -17.49
N ALA A 12 35.97 -43.88 -18.13
CA ALA A 12 34.80 -43.60 -18.98
C ALA A 12 35.30 -43.53 -20.46
N PRO A 13 34.50 -43.30 -21.52
CA PRO A 13 33.05 -43.48 -21.80
C PRO A 13 32.82 -44.39 -23.04
N ASP A 14 31.57 -44.70 -23.42
CA ASP A 14 31.16 -44.79 -24.84
C ASP A 14 29.64 -44.92 -25.06
N GLU A 15 29.23 -44.42 -26.22
CA GLU A 15 27.90 -44.31 -26.81
C GLU A 15 27.18 -45.65 -27.00
N LEU A 16 25.84 -45.59 -27.09
CA LEU A 16 25.02 -46.34 -28.06
C LEU A 16 23.55 -45.88 -27.97
N SER A 17 23.10 -45.16 -29.00
CA SER A 17 21.70 -45.15 -29.42
C SER A 17 21.33 -46.52 -30.00
N PRO A 18 20.03 -46.85 -30.08
CA PRO A 18 19.47 -46.89 -31.43
C PRO A 18 18.10 -46.22 -31.56
N GLU A 19 17.88 -45.75 -32.78
CA GLU A 19 16.66 -45.25 -33.37
C GLU A 19 15.53 -46.30 -33.33
N LEU A 20 14.30 -45.82 -33.14
CA LEU A 20 13.12 -46.30 -33.85
C LEU A 20 12.30 -45.08 -34.25
N ASP A 21 12.22 -44.88 -35.56
CA ASP A 21 11.37 -43.94 -36.29
C ASP A 21 10.16 -44.69 -36.89
N ASP A 22 9.23 -43.87 -37.35
CA ASP A 22 8.17 -44.10 -38.32
C ASP A 22 6.77 -44.46 -37.81
N SER A 23 6.00 -43.38 -37.65
CA SER A 23 5.03 -42.94 -38.68
C SER A 23 3.54 -42.98 -38.33
N GLU A 24 2.84 -42.01 -38.94
CA GLU A 24 1.39 -41.88 -39.17
C GLU A 24 0.60 -41.25 -37.98
N LEU A 25 -0.03 -40.06 -38.07
CA LEU A 25 -0.57 -39.28 -39.19
C LEU A 25 -0.65 -37.78 -38.84
N ASP A 26 -0.23 -36.94 -39.78
CA ASP A 26 -0.69 -35.56 -40.05
C ASP A 26 -1.75 -35.66 -41.19
N PRO A 27 -2.41 -34.59 -41.72
CA PRO A 27 -2.69 -33.23 -41.23
C PRO A 27 -4.11 -32.73 -41.63
N GLU A 28 -4.34 -31.41 -41.52
CA GLU A 28 -5.33 -30.56 -42.24
C GLU A 28 -6.78 -30.49 -41.71
N TRP A 29 -7.22 -29.26 -41.41
CA TRP A 29 -8.22 -28.56 -42.25
C TRP A 29 -8.16 -27.04 -42.03
N SER A 30 -7.96 -26.37 -43.16
CA SER A 30 -8.02 -24.94 -43.41
C SER A 30 -9.40 -24.51 -43.93
N LEU A 31 -9.76 -23.25 -43.63
CA LEU A 31 -10.52 -22.29 -44.46
C LEU A 31 -11.96 -22.58 -44.92
N GLU A 32 -12.76 -21.53 -44.72
CA GLU A 32 -13.81 -20.97 -45.61
C GLU A 32 -15.29 -21.37 -45.51
N ALA A 33 -16.07 -20.28 -45.36
CA ALA A 33 -17.37 -19.97 -45.96
C ALA A 33 -18.64 -20.66 -45.46
N LEU A 34 -19.59 -19.81 -45.00
CA LEU A 34 -20.97 -19.59 -45.48
C LEU A 34 -21.54 -18.48 -44.55
N ALA A 35 -21.82 -17.25 -45.03
CA ALA A 35 -23.07 -16.84 -45.70
C ALA A 35 -24.29 -17.21 -44.83
N ASP A 36 -25.27 -16.39 -44.50
CA ASP A 36 -25.77 -15.06 -44.82
C ASP A 36 -26.93 -14.87 -43.80
N ASP A 37 -27.23 -13.66 -43.33
CA ASP A 37 -28.55 -13.05 -43.56
C ASP A 37 -28.65 -11.63 -43.01
N GLU A 38 -29.31 -10.80 -43.81
CA GLU A 38 -29.46 -9.35 -43.69
C GLU A 38 -30.60 -8.92 -42.76
N ALA A 39 -30.46 -7.67 -42.29
CA ALA A 39 -31.45 -6.60 -42.12
C ALA A 39 -32.94 -6.91 -41.81
N LEU A 40 -33.51 -6.10 -40.91
CA LEU A 40 -34.71 -5.24 -41.07
C LEU A 40 -35.05 -4.66 -39.68
N ASP A 41 -34.73 -3.39 -39.38
CA ASP A 41 -35.46 -2.14 -39.67
C ASP A 41 -36.59 -1.78 -38.68
N GLU A 42 -36.57 -0.49 -38.31
CA GLU A 42 -37.65 0.38 -37.84
C GLU A 42 -38.23 0.41 -36.39
N ALA A 43 -38.37 1.69 -35.96
CA ALA A 43 -39.48 2.32 -35.22
C ALA A 43 -39.41 2.48 -33.68
N LEU A 44 -39.00 3.70 -33.28
CA LEU A 44 -39.57 4.46 -32.15
C LEU A 44 -41.05 4.82 -32.45
N PRO A 45 -41.97 5.03 -31.46
CA PRO A 45 -41.95 6.29 -30.69
C PRO A 45 -42.53 6.30 -29.26
N ASP A 46 -42.14 7.38 -28.56
CA ASP A 46 -42.74 8.21 -27.51
C ASP A 46 -44.01 7.82 -26.73
N THR A 47 -44.06 8.47 -25.54
CA THR A 47 -45.17 8.86 -24.64
C THR A 47 -45.13 8.09 -23.31
N LEU A 48 -45.17 8.72 -22.12
CA LEU A 48 -46.02 9.82 -21.68
C LEU A 48 -45.33 10.67 -20.59
N ASN A 49 -45.35 11.99 -20.82
CA ASN A 49 -45.29 13.01 -19.80
C ASN A 49 -46.71 13.19 -19.24
N SER A 50 -46.92 13.16 -17.92
CA SER A 50 -48.02 13.97 -17.36
C SER A 50 -47.92 14.23 -15.86
N PRO A 51 -48.44 15.40 -15.42
CA PRO A 51 -48.03 16.10 -14.21
C PRO A 51 -49.11 16.06 -13.12
N PHE A 52 -48.71 16.15 -11.85
CA PHE A 52 -49.61 16.68 -10.82
C PHE A 52 -48.84 17.60 -9.87
N ALA A 53 -49.02 18.89 -10.16
CA ALA A 53 -49.23 20.01 -9.25
C ALA A 53 -48.43 20.06 -7.94
N ALA A 54 -47.49 20.99 -7.94
CA ALA A 54 -47.09 21.77 -6.78
C ALA A 54 -48.30 22.44 -6.08
N SER A 55 -48.31 22.45 -4.74
CA SER A 55 -48.43 23.66 -3.89
C SER A 55 -48.80 23.28 -2.45
N TYR A 56 -48.40 24.16 -1.52
CA TYR A 56 -48.40 24.13 -0.03
C TYR A 56 -47.09 23.60 0.57
N PHE A 57 -46.11 24.50 0.85
CA PHE A 57 -45.89 25.19 2.15
C PHE A 57 -45.72 24.16 3.28
N GLU A 58 -44.60 24.00 4.00
CA GLU A 58 -43.56 24.91 4.48
C GLU A 58 -42.16 24.29 4.38
N GLU A 59 -41.11 25.13 4.35
CA GLU A 59 -39.74 24.70 4.63
C GLU A 59 -39.69 24.03 6.01
N PRO A 60 -39.20 22.78 6.16
CA PRO A 60 -38.79 22.33 7.47
C PRO A 60 -37.39 22.88 7.70
N GLU A 61 -37.36 23.90 8.57
CA GLU A 61 -36.18 24.35 9.28
C GLU A 61 -35.34 23.13 9.70
N THR A 62 -34.03 23.26 9.45
CA THR A 62 -32.98 22.42 10.00
C THR A 62 -33.26 22.09 11.46
N PRO A 63 -33.19 20.82 11.91
CA PRO A 63 -33.13 20.54 13.33
C PRO A 63 -31.85 21.18 13.87
N GLU A 64 -32.02 22.26 14.64
CA GLU A 64 -30.99 22.80 15.52
C GLU A 64 -30.61 21.71 16.52
N GLU A 65 -29.49 21.04 16.23
CA GLU A 65 -28.81 20.20 17.22
C GLU A 65 -28.15 21.10 18.28
N PRO A 66 -28.18 20.68 19.56
CA PRO A 66 -28.01 21.55 20.71
C PRO A 66 -26.61 22.17 20.77
N GLU A 67 -26.57 23.47 21.07
CA GLU A 67 -25.36 24.14 21.55
C GLU A 67 -24.96 23.55 22.89
N ASP A 68 -23.99 22.63 22.88
CA ASP A 68 -22.95 22.53 23.92
C ASP A 68 -21.88 21.48 23.51
N GLY A 69 -20.80 22.00 22.93
CA GLY A 69 -19.60 21.23 22.58
C GLY A 69 -19.19 21.38 21.11
N LEU A 70 -18.20 22.23 20.83
CA LEU A 70 -17.63 22.34 19.48
C LEU A 70 -17.07 20.97 19.03
N PRO A 71 -17.57 20.39 17.92
CA PRO A 71 -17.25 19.01 17.55
C PRO A 71 -15.80 18.87 17.09
N THR A 72 -15.23 17.67 17.27
CA THR A 72 -13.92 17.35 16.71
C THR A 72 -14.03 17.16 15.20
N LEU A 73 -13.27 17.94 14.42
CA LEU A 73 -13.31 17.90 12.95
C LEU A 73 -11.98 17.46 12.36
N GLY A 74 -12.00 16.65 11.31
CA GLY A 74 -10.81 16.13 10.64
C GLY A 74 -11.05 15.83 9.16
N PRO A 75 -10.05 15.27 8.44
CA PRO A 75 -10.16 15.02 7.01
C PRO A 75 -11.41 14.20 6.66
N GLY A 76 -12.24 14.73 5.76
CA GLY A 76 -13.50 14.11 5.37
C GLY A 76 -14.73 14.64 6.11
N SER A 77 -14.59 15.39 7.21
CA SER A 77 -15.70 16.04 7.91
C SER A 77 -16.45 17.01 6.99
N ARG A 78 -17.77 17.10 7.16
CA ARG A 78 -18.67 17.94 6.35
C ARG A 78 -19.70 18.62 7.22
N GLY A 79 -20.22 19.76 6.77
CA GLY A 79 -21.38 20.43 7.37
C GLY A 79 -21.05 21.77 8.03
N GLN A 80 -22.02 22.33 8.74
CA GLN A 80 -21.98 23.71 9.22
C GLN A 80 -20.86 23.98 10.22
N ALA A 81 -20.49 23.00 11.05
CA ALA A 81 -19.35 23.10 11.95
C ALA A 81 -18.01 23.23 11.19
N THR A 82 -17.86 22.53 10.06
CA THR A 82 -16.68 22.64 9.20
C THR A 82 -16.62 23.99 8.48
N ARG A 83 -17.78 24.53 8.08
CA ARG A 83 -17.86 25.88 7.53
C ARG A 83 -17.45 26.94 8.55
N ARG A 84 -17.98 26.86 9.78
CA ARG A 84 -17.59 27.75 10.90
C ARG A 84 -16.10 27.67 11.21
N LEU A 85 -15.50 26.49 11.15
CA LEU A 85 -14.05 26.31 11.29
C LEU A 85 -13.29 27.04 10.19
N GLN A 86 -13.66 26.83 8.93
CA GLN A 86 -12.99 27.43 7.79
C GLN A 86 -13.07 28.95 7.81
N GLU A 87 -14.24 29.51 8.17
CA GLU A 87 -14.44 30.94 8.37
C GLU A 87 -13.56 31.50 9.49
N ALA A 88 -13.49 30.80 10.63
CA ALA A 88 -12.65 31.20 11.75
C ALA A 88 -11.15 31.07 11.45
N LEU A 89 -10.72 30.08 10.64
CA LEU A 89 -9.34 29.95 10.16
C LEU A 89 -8.96 31.10 9.22
N ALA A 90 -9.85 31.45 8.30
CA ALA A 90 -9.66 32.58 7.39
C ALA A 90 -9.56 33.90 8.17
N ALA A 91 -10.42 34.12 9.16
CA ALA A 91 -10.37 35.28 10.05
C ALA A 91 -9.08 35.33 10.90
N ALA A 92 -8.53 34.17 11.29
CA ALA A 92 -7.25 34.05 11.97
C ALA A 92 -6.02 34.20 11.04
N GLY A 93 -6.23 34.52 9.76
CA GLY A 93 -5.17 34.76 8.78
C GLY A 93 -4.63 33.50 8.09
N PHE A 94 -5.38 32.40 8.09
CA PHE A 94 -5.07 31.17 7.37
C PHE A 94 -6.09 30.96 6.23
N PRO A 95 -5.75 31.37 5.00
CA PRO A 95 -6.71 31.38 3.90
C PRO A 95 -7.15 29.95 3.54
N VAL A 96 -8.46 29.71 3.63
CA VAL A 96 -9.13 28.45 3.27
C VAL A 96 -10.55 28.79 2.80
N GLY A 97 -11.08 28.06 1.81
CA GLY A 97 -12.48 28.22 1.38
C GLY A 97 -13.45 27.69 2.42
N SER A 98 -14.58 28.37 2.64
CA SER A 98 -15.64 28.01 3.59
C SER A 98 -16.76 27.16 2.94
N ASP A 99 -16.36 26.15 2.17
CA ASP A 99 -17.30 25.26 1.46
C ASP A 99 -18.06 24.30 2.40
N GLY A 100 -17.61 24.16 3.65
CA GLY A 100 -18.16 23.22 4.62
C GLY A 100 -17.61 21.80 4.48
N TYR A 101 -16.52 21.60 3.73
CA TYR A 101 -15.83 20.31 3.59
C TYR A 101 -14.38 20.37 4.08
N PHE A 102 -14.04 19.48 5.01
CA PHE A 102 -12.70 19.39 5.60
C PHE A 102 -11.78 18.61 4.65
N GLY A 103 -11.42 19.27 3.55
CA GLY A 103 -10.53 18.76 2.54
C GLY A 103 -9.05 19.01 2.85
N PRO A 104 -8.13 18.61 1.96
CA PRO A 104 -6.68 18.77 2.16
C PRO A 104 -6.24 20.21 2.39
N GLN A 105 -6.93 21.19 1.81
CA GLN A 105 -6.67 22.62 2.04
C GLN A 105 -7.05 23.04 3.47
N THR A 106 -8.22 22.62 3.96
CA THR A 106 -8.63 22.85 5.36
C THR A 106 -7.71 22.13 6.33
N GLN A 107 -7.29 20.90 6.01
CA GLN A 107 -6.31 20.19 6.82
C GLN A 107 -4.95 20.92 6.87
N ALA A 108 -4.46 21.43 5.75
CA ALA A 108 -3.23 22.21 5.71
C ALA A 108 -3.35 23.53 6.48
N ALA A 109 -4.49 24.24 6.35
CA ALA A 109 -4.77 25.47 7.09
C ALA A 109 -4.88 25.21 8.60
N VAL A 110 -5.50 24.10 9.01
CA VAL A 110 -5.57 23.66 10.41
C VAL A 110 -4.17 23.35 10.94
N ARG A 111 -3.34 22.60 10.19
CA ARG A 111 -1.96 22.30 10.59
C ARG A 111 -1.11 23.55 10.72
N ALA A 112 -1.27 24.50 9.80
CA ALA A 112 -0.58 25.77 9.84
C ALA A 112 -1.04 26.63 11.03
N PHE A 113 -2.35 26.68 11.29
CA PHE A 113 -2.93 27.35 12.46
C PHE A 113 -2.42 26.75 13.76
N GLN A 114 -2.45 25.43 13.87
CA GLN A 114 -1.96 24.69 15.03
C GLN A 114 -0.48 24.95 15.25
N SER A 115 0.34 24.81 14.20
CA SER A 115 1.78 25.05 14.26
C SER A 115 2.12 26.48 14.67
N ARG A 116 1.40 27.50 14.15
CA ARG A 116 1.65 28.91 14.50
C ARG A 116 1.21 29.25 15.92
N ASN A 117 0.27 28.49 16.48
CA ASN A 117 -0.28 28.72 17.82
C ASN A 117 0.27 27.78 18.88
N GLY A 118 1.32 27.00 18.58
CA GLY A 118 1.96 26.08 19.53
C GLY A 118 1.12 24.85 19.88
N LEU A 119 0.17 24.48 19.02
CA LEU A 119 -0.62 23.27 19.11
C LEU A 119 0.00 22.15 18.24
N VAL A 120 -0.37 20.90 18.51
CA VAL A 120 0.02 19.74 17.69
C VAL A 120 -0.53 19.91 16.28
N ALA A 121 0.34 19.94 15.27
CA ALA A 121 -0.05 20.11 13.86
C ALA A 121 -0.51 18.79 13.21
N ASP A 122 -1.44 18.08 13.84
CA ASP A 122 -2.01 16.81 13.37
C ASP A 122 -3.03 17.01 12.23
N GLY A 123 -3.59 18.21 12.11
CA GLY A 123 -4.63 18.55 11.14
C GLY A 123 -6.03 18.15 11.59
N ILE A 124 -6.25 18.00 12.91
CA ILE A 124 -7.53 17.66 13.54
C ILE A 124 -7.94 18.78 14.49
N VAL A 125 -9.13 19.33 14.31
CA VAL A 125 -9.66 20.42 15.13
C VAL A 125 -10.44 19.85 16.30
N GLY A 126 -9.76 19.67 17.43
CA GLY A 126 -10.37 19.37 18.72
C GLY A 126 -10.55 20.62 19.61
N PRO A 127 -11.00 20.45 20.88
CA PRO A 127 -11.31 21.54 21.79
C PRO A 127 -10.18 22.58 21.97
N ALA A 128 -8.93 22.13 22.05
CA ALA A 128 -7.77 23.03 22.15
C ALA A 128 -7.58 23.91 20.92
N THR A 129 -7.89 23.37 19.72
CA THR A 129 -7.82 24.14 18.47
C THR A 129 -8.98 25.13 18.40
N TRP A 130 -10.17 24.72 18.80
CA TRP A 130 -11.37 25.56 18.87
C TRP A 130 -11.24 26.73 19.86
N SER A 131 -10.82 26.48 21.11
CA SER A 131 -10.61 27.52 22.10
C SER A 131 -9.59 28.56 21.63
N ARG A 132 -8.55 28.10 20.94
CA ARG A 132 -7.52 28.99 20.38
C ARG A 132 -8.01 29.78 19.17
N LEU A 133 -8.88 29.20 18.35
CA LEU A 133 -9.48 29.86 17.18
C LEU A 133 -10.50 30.93 17.56
N LEU A 134 -11.30 30.68 18.60
CA LEU A 134 -12.42 31.55 18.99
C LEU A 134 -12.07 32.55 20.11
N GLY A 135 -10.82 32.55 20.58
CA GLY A 135 -10.34 33.51 21.58
C GLY A 135 -11.02 33.39 22.96
N GLN A 136 -11.64 32.26 23.27
CA GLN A 136 -12.30 32.02 24.56
C GLN A 136 -11.28 31.57 25.63
N PRO A 137 -11.42 32.02 26.90
CA PRO A 137 -10.61 31.48 27.99
C PRO A 137 -10.90 29.99 28.16
N SER A 138 -9.86 29.16 28.07
CA SER A 138 -9.97 27.70 28.19
C SER A 138 -10.74 27.31 29.46
N PRO A 139 -11.75 26.42 29.38
CA PRO A 139 -12.09 25.62 30.55
C PRO A 139 -10.84 24.82 30.95
N ALA A 140 -10.54 24.82 32.25
CA ALA A 140 -9.38 24.17 32.86
C ALA A 140 -9.24 22.70 32.39
N PRO A 141 -8.00 22.16 32.35
CA PRO A 141 -7.68 20.98 31.57
C PRO A 141 -8.40 19.76 32.15
N THR A 142 -9.42 19.30 31.43
CA THR A 142 -10.00 17.98 31.65
C THR A 142 -9.50 17.09 30.52
N ALA A 143 -9.00 15.94 30.91
CA ALA A 143 -8.20 15.00 30.14
C ALA A 143 -8.70 14.71 28.72
N ALA A 144 -7.95 15.14 27.72
CA ALA A 144 -7.71 14.49 26.43
C ALA A 144 -7.04 15.50 25.48
N ALA A 145 -6.11 15.02 24.65
CA ALA A 145 -5.38 15.77 23.63
C ALA A 145 -4.23 16.67 24.12
N SER A 146 -3.23 16.06 24.74
CA SER A 146 -1.84 16.48 24.56
C SER A 146 -0.90 15.28 24.61
N LEU A 147 -0.65 14.64 23.46
CA LEU A 147 0.56 13.84 23.23
C LEU A 147 0.91 13.91 21.73
N GLY A 148 1.33 15.09 21.28
CA GLY A 148 1.79 15.33 19.91
C GLY A 148 3.07 16.16 19.88
N SER A 149 4.04 15.70 20.66
CA SER A 149 5.49 15.93 20.61
C SER A 149 5.94 15.37 21.95
N VAL A 150 6.29 14.09 22.01
CA VAL A 150 7.07 13.63 23.16
C VAL A 150 8.37 14.42 23.08
N PRO A 151 8.70 15.31 24.03
CA PRO A 151 10.03 15.87 24.05
C PRO A 151 10.99 14.68 24.20
N ASP A 152 11.94 14.54 23.27
CA ASP A 152 13.13 13.75 23.57
C ASP A 152 13.64 14.31 24.90
N PRO A 153 13.72 13.52 25.99
CA PRO A 153 14.32 14.02 27.21
C PRO A 153 15.76 14.37 26.83
N VAL A 154 16.06 15.66 26.91
CA VAL A 154 17.43 16.17 26.76
C VAL A 154 18.24 15.53 27.88
N GLY A 155 18.94 14.43 27.57
CA GLY A 155 19.96 13.81 28.40
C GLY A 155 19.52 12.64 29.29
N GLY A 156 19.13 11.49 28.74
CA GLY A 156 19.00 10.27 29.55
C GLY A 156 19.18 8.97 28.78
N ASP A 157 20.07 8.08 29.21
CA ASP A 157 20.44 6.83 28.52
C ASP A 157 19.28 5.87 28.19
N ARG A 158 18.07 6.12 28.70
CA ARG A 158 16.89 5.23 28.60
C ARG A 158 15.75 5.87 27.81
N ALA A 159 14.87 5.02 27.29
CA ALA A 159 13.65 5.47 26.62
C ALA A 159 12.75 6.29 27.56
N PRO A 160 12.06 7.32 27.03
CA PRO A 160 11.17 8.17 27.82
C PRO A 160 9.99 7.40 28.42
N ALA A 161 9.62 7.78 29.64
CA ALA A 161 8.48 7.22 30.35
C ALA A 161 7.23 8.09 30.13
N PHE A 162 6.52 7.84 29.03
CA PHE A 162 5.20 8.40 28.76
C PHE A 162 4.18 7.25 28.61
N PRO A 163 2.86 7.53 28.71
CA PRO A 163 1.84 6.50 28.54
C PRO A 163 1.94 5.82 27.17
N LEU A 164 2.16 4.50 27.18
CA LEU A 164 2.17 3.67 25.98
C LEU A 164 0.84 2.93 25.82
N GLY A 165 0.60 2.43 24.63
CA GLY A 165 -0.61 1.68 24.29
C GLY A 165 -0.66 0.29 24.92
N THR A 166 -1.78 -0.38 24.68
CA THR A 166 -2.05 -1.74 25.14
C THR A 166 -2.18 -2.66 23.95
N LEU A 167 -1.32 -3.68 23.86
CA LEU A 167 -1.49 -4.78 22.92
C LEU A 167 -2.65 -5.67 23.39
N VAL A 168 -3.62 -5.91 22.54
CA VAL A 168 -4.80 -6.73 22.84
C VAL A 168 -4.92 -7.87 21.85
N LEU A 169 -5.33 -9.03 22.35
CA LEU A 169 -5.81 -10.17 21.59
C LEU A 169 -7.29 -10.36 21.92
N ARG A 170 -8.15 -10.32 20.91
CA ARG A 170 -9.57 -10.65 21.01
C ARG A 170 -9.92 -11.74 20.00
N THR A 171 -10.41 -12.86 20.51
CA THR A 171 -10.92 -14.00 19.74
C THR A 171 -12.24 -14.45 20.36
N PRO A 172 -13.09 -15.21 19.63
CA PRO A 172 -14.34 -15.71 20.18
C PRO A 172 -14.19 -16.49 21.50
N SER A 173 -13.07 -17.19 21.68
CA SER A 173 -12.81 -18.06 22.84
C SER A 173 -11.86 -17.45 23.88
N ARG A 174 -11.27 -16.27 23.61
CA ARG A 174 -10.18 -15.73 24.43
C ARG A 174 -10.01 -14.22 24.26
N SER A 175 -9.86 -13.53 25.39
CA SER A 175 -9.38 -12.14 25.47
C SER A 175 -8.10 -12.07 26.29
N TRP A 176 -7.15 -11.23 25.89
CA TRP A 176 -5.90 -10.97 26.60
C TRP A 176 -5.39 -9.56 26.26
N SER A 177 -4.70 -8.92 27.21
CA SER A 177 -4.10 -7.60 27.01
C SER A 177 -2.75 -7.48 27.71
N TYR A 178 -1.90 -6.58 27.20
CA TYR A 178 -0.59 -6.25 27.73
C TYR A 178 -0.28 -4.77 27.51
N GLY A 179 -0.09 -4.01 28.59
CA GLY A 179 0.35 -2.62 28.52
C GLY A 179 1.85 -2.53 28.25
N PHE A 180 2.23 -1.78 27.23
CA PHE A 180 3.65 -1.61 26.90
C PHE A 180 4.38 -0.76 27.95
N THR A 181 5.66 -1.06 28.13
CA THR A 181 6.56 -0.35 29.06
C THR A 181 7.62 0.47 28.30
N PRO A 182 8.27 1.46 28.94
CA PRO A 182 9.41 2.17 28.33
C PRO A 182 10.54 1.23 27.91
N GLN A 183 10.71 0.10 28.61
CA GLN A 183 11.67 -0.91 28.22
C GLN A 183 11.26 -1.59 26.89
N ASP A 184 9.98 -1.88 26.69
CA ASP A 184 9.49 -2.41 25.41
C ASP A 184 9.75 -1.44 24.26
N LEU A 185 9.62 -0.13 24.50
CA LEU A 185 9.95 0.91 23.53
C LEU A 185 11.43 0.88 23.13
N GLU A 186 12.33 0.82 24.11
CA GLU A 186 13.77 0.76 23.87
C GLU A 186 14.17 -0.47 23.05
N TRP A 187 13.72 -1.66 23.48
CA TRP A 187 14.08 -2.91 22.83
C TRP A 187 13.41 -3.09 21.47
N THR A 188 12.23 -2.49 21.25
CA THR A 188 11.60 -2.42 19.93
C THR A 188 12.41 -1.57 18.96
N ALA A 189 12.90 -0.40 19.39
CA ALA A 189 13.73 0.43 18.53
C ALA A 189 15.06 -0.29 18.16
N LYS A 190 15.70 -0.96 19.13
CA LYS A 190 16.89 -1.80 18.88
C LYS A 190 16.59 -2.95 17.91
N LEU A 191 15.43 -3.60 18.04
CA LEU A 191 14.97 -4.65 17.14
C LEU A 191 14.83 -4.14 15.70
N LEU A 192 14.20 -2.99 15.50
CA LEU A 192 13.94 -2.41 14.18
C LEU A 192 15.23 -2.14 13.40
N VAL A 193 16.25 -1.56 14.04
CA VAL A 193 17.55 -1.27 13.41
C VAL A 193 18.20 -2.55 12.87
N HIS A 194 18.13 -3.66 13.62
CA HIS A 194 18.94 -4.85 13.32
C HIS A 194 18.20 -5.98 12.62
N GLU A 195 16.88 -6.09 12.77
CA GLU A 195 16.08 -7.15 12.13
C GLU A 195 15.27 -6.63 10.92
N ALA A 196 14.98 -5.33 10.84
CA ALA A 196 14.10 -4.76 9.80
C ALA A 196 14.77 -3.70 8.89
N GLY A 197 15.84 -3.08 9.37
CA GLY A 197 16.64 -2.09 8.64
C GLY A 197 16.51 -0.65 9.15
N GLY A 198 15.80 -0.42 10.26
CA GLY A 198 15.80 0.84 11.00
C GLY A 198 14.98 1.98 10.39
N GLN A 199 14.28 1.75 9.28
CA GLN A 199 13.53 2.80 8.56
C GLN A 199 12.09 2.93 9.07
N ASP A 200 11.53 4.15 9.04
CA ASP A 200 10.11 4.39 9.31
C ASP A 200 9.31 4.16 8.02
N ASP A 201 9.09 2.89 7.68
CA ASP A 201 8.39 2.45 6.48
C ASP A 201 7.45 1.26 6.74
N ALA A 202 6.66 0.90 5.73
CA ALA A 202 5.68 -0.18 5.82
C ALA A 202 6.33 -1.57 5.99
N ASP A 203 7.52 -1.80 5.44
CA ASP A 203 8.25 -3.08 5.58
C ASP A 203 8.70 -3.31 7.02
N ASN A 204 9.22 -2.27 7.67
CA ASN A 204 9.66 -2.32 9.07
C ASN A 204 8.45 -2.41 10.01
N ALA A 205 7.36 -1.69 9.69
CA ALA A 205 6.09 -1.83 10.39
C ALA A 205 5.52 -3.26 10.29
N ALA A 206 5.65 -3.92 9.13
CA ALA A 206 5.20 -5.30 8.94
C ALA A 206 5.98 -6.28 9.80
N VAL A 207 7.31 -6.13 9.90
CA VAL A 207 8.14 -6.93 10.82
C VAL A 207 7.69 -6.75 12.27
N LEU A 208 7.41 -5.51 12.68
CA LEU A 208 6.95 -5.23 14.03
C LEU A 208 5.56 -5.82 14.31
N TRP A 209 4.62 -5.71 13.38
CA TRP A 209 3.31 -6.33 13.48
C TRP A 209 3.39 -7.87 13.56
N ALA A 210 4.31 -8.49 12.82
CA ALA A 210 4.54 -9.92 12.93
C ALA A 210 5.04 -10.33 14.33
N MET A 211 5.86 -9.48 14.96
CA MET A 211 6.32 -9.67 16.33
C MET A 211 5.20 -9.48 17.36
N PHE A 212 4.32 -8.48 17.19
CA PHE A 212 3.12 -8.31 18.01
C PHE A 212 2.19 -9.53 17.92
N ASN A 213 1.91 -9.99 16.70
CA ASN A 213 1.10 -11.18 16.45
C ASN A 213 1.71 -12.40 17.14
N LYS A 214 3.01 -12.64 16.95
CA LYS A 214 3.71 -13.79 17.56
C LYS A 214 3.65 -13.74 19.09
N TYR A 215 3.84 -12.57 19.69
CA TYR A 215 3.76 -12.40 21.14
C TYR A 215 2.35 -12.66 21.66
N ALA A 216 1.37 -11.94 21.13
CA ALA A 216 -0.03 -12.00 21.54
C ALA A 216 -0.63 -13.39 21.33
N LEU A 217 -0.35 -14.05 20.21
CA LEU A 217 -0.96 -15.35 19.89
C LEU A 217 -0.27 -16.52 20.60
N PHE A 218 1.07 -16.49 20.74
CA PHE A 218 1.83 -17.70 21.07
C PHE A 218 2.82 -17.59 22.22
N GLN A 219 3.31 -16.38 22.56
CA GLN A 219 4.50 -16.26 23.42
C GLN A 219 4.26 -15.57 24.75
N HIS A 220 3.16 -14.85 24.94
CA HIS A 220 2.83 -14.17 26.21
C HIS A 220 2.69 -15.12 27.41
N GLY A 221 2.38 -16.41 27.18
CA GLY A 221 2.36 -17.40 28.26
C GLY A 221 3.76 -17.86 28.71
N ARG A 222 4.77 -17.63 27.87
CA ARG A 222 6.17 -18.02 28.11
C ARG A 222 7.03 -16.85 28.57
N PHE A 223 6.77 -15.66 28.05
CA PHE A 223 7.49 -14.43 28.38
C PHE A 223 6.50 -13.45 28.99
N GLN A 224 6.82 -12.92 30.16
CA GLN A 224 5.92 -12.04 30.90
C GLN A 224 5.87 -10.64 30.28
N THR A 225 6.97 -10.24 29.62
CA THR A 225 7.09 -8.95 28.95
C THR A 225 7.42 -9.09 27.47
N PHE A 226 7.02 -8.09 26.68
CA PHE A 226 7.37 -8.04 25.27
C PHE A 226 8.88 -7.93 25.08
N THR A 227 9.56 -7.18 25.96
CA THR A 227 11.03 -7.11 26.04
C THR A 227 11.69 -8.48 26.18
N GLU A 228 11.23 -9.31 27.13
CA GLU A 228 11.77 -10.67 27.32
C GLU A 228 11.64 -11.50 26.04
N PHE A 229 10.48 -11.42 25.40
CA PHE A 229 10.22 -12.08 24.13
C PHE A 229 11.16 -11.57 23.02
N VAL A 230 11.27 -10.26 22.82
CA VAL A 230 12.13 -9.64 21.81
C VAL A 230 13.60 -10.06 21.99
N ARG A 231 14.09 -10.01 23.23
CA ARG A 231 15.46 -10.40 23.58
C ARG A 231 15.71 -11.90 23.45
N ALA A 232 14.68 -12.74 23.60
CA ALA A 232 14.80 -14.17 23.35
C ALA A 232 14.71 -14.51 21.86
N TYR A 233 13.97 -13.72 21.08
CA TYR A 233 13.73 -13.96 19.66
C TYR A 233 14.93 -13.57 18.79
N SER A 234 15.41 -12.33 18.92
CA SER A 234 16.47 -11.78 18.06
C SER A 234 17.86 -12.20 18.51
N THR A 235 18.66 -12.76 17.58
CA THR A 235 20.02 -13.23 17.89
C THR A 235 20.96 -12.08 18.27
N THR A 236 20.70 -10.87 17.76
CA THR A 236 21.50 -9.66 18.07
C THR A 236 21.18 -9.11 19.46
N LEU A 237 19.95 -9.30 19.93
CA LEU A 237 19.48 -8.80 21.23
C LEU A 237 19.57 -9.85 22.36
N GLN A 238 19.90 -11.09 22.02
CA GLN A 238 20.18 -12.15 23.00
C GLN A 238 21.49 -11.85 23.76
N PRO A 239 21.52 -12.00 25.10
CA PRO A 239 22.74 -11.83 25.89
C PRO A 239 23.79 -12.92 25.60
N VAL A 240 23.33 -14.10 25.16
CA VAL A 240 24.14 -15.27 24.81
C VAL A 240 23.50 -15.92 23.60
N LEU A 241 24.31 -16.37 22.63
CA LEU A 241 23.79 -17.13 21.49
C LEU A 241 22.94 -18.32 21.96
N ARG A 242 21.88 -18.63 21.20
CA ARG A 242 20.88 -19.59 21.63
C ARG A 242 21.34 -21.05 21.67
N ASN A 243 22.31 -21.44 20.84
CA ASN A 243 22.73 -22.84 20.71
C ASN A 243 24.22 -22.98 20.38
N ALA A 244 24.74 -24.18 20.65
CA ALA A 244 26.14 -24.53 20.49
C ALA A 244 26.62 -24.39 19.05
N GLN A 245 25.80 -24.74 18.05
CA GLN A 245 26.18 -24.62 16.64
C GLN A 245 26.41 -23.17 16.22
N ALA A 246 25.58 -22.24 16.71
CA ALA A 246 25.78 -20.81 16.47
C ALA A 246 27.07 -20.30 17.13
N ALA A 247 27.35 -20.71 18.35
CA ALA A 247 28.59 -20.35 19.04
C ALA A 247 29.83 -20.95 18.36
N ALA A 248 29.78 -22.20 17.92
CA ALA A 248 30.89 -22.88 17.24
C ALA A 248 31.37 -22.12 15.99
N ARG A 249 30.45 -21.48 15.24
CA ARG A 249 30.80 -20.65 14.08
C ARG A 249 31.61 -19.40 14.42
N HIS A 250 31.64 -18.99 15.67
CA HIS A 250 32.22 -17.73 16.11
C HIS A 250 33.29 -17.87 17.19
N MET A 251 33.33 -18.99 17.93
CA MET A 251 34.23 -19.18 19.07
C MET A 251 35.72 -19.15 18.74
N HIS A 252 36.08 -19.31 17.46
CA HIS A 252 37.46 -19.21 16.97
C HIS A 252 37.93 -17.76 16.71
N ARG A 253 37.03 -16.78 16.81
CA ARG A 253 37.37 -15.36 16.63
C ARG A 253 38.12 -14.83 17.85
N ALA A 254 38.78 -13.68 17.69
CA ALA A 254 39.46 -13.02 18.80
C ALA A 254 38.49 -12.76 19.97
N PRO A 255 38.95 -12.77 21.23
CA PRO A 255 38.11 -12.48 22.39
C PRO A 255 37.45 -11.09 22.35
N THR A 256 38.04 -10.14 21.61
CA THR A 256 37.47 -8.82 21.33
C THR A 256 36.26 -8.86 20.39
N ASP A 257 36.09 -9.95 19.64
CA ASP A 257 34.99 -10.13 18.69
C ASP A 257 33.93 -11.10 19.20
N PHE A 258 34.34 -12.17 19.90
CA PHE A 258 33.46 -13.14 20.54
C PHE A 258 33.73 -13.17 22.05
N VAL A 259 32.76 -12.65 22.81
CA VAL A 259 32.84 -12.52 24.25
C VAL A 259 32.25 -13.76 24.91
N HIS A 260 33.09 -14.48 25.65
CA HIS A 260 32.65 -15.62 26.45
C HIS A 260 31.86 -15.14 27.66
N THR A 261 30.69 -15.74 27.89
CA THR A 261 29.82 -15.43 29.04
C THR A 261 29.96 -16.44 30.18
N GLY A 262 30.91 -17.36 30.07
CA GLY A 262 31.14 -18.44 31.03
C GLY A 262 30.28 -19.69 30.78
N GLY A 263 30.83 -20.85 31.14
CA GLY A 263 30.20 -22.17 30.94
C GLY A 263 30.16 -22.64 29.49
N THR A 264 29.65 -23.85 29.29
CA THR A 264 29.45 -24.48 27.97
C THR A 264 27.98 -24.82 27.74
N TYR A 265 27.62 -25.10 26.49
CA TYR A 265 26.27 -25.61 26.20
C TYR A 265 26.14 -27.06 26.70
N PRO A 266 24.96 -27.47 27.22
CA PRO A 266 24.74 -28.82 27.73
C PRO A 266 25.18 -29.90 26.72
N GLY A 267 26.00 -30.85 27.18
CA GLY A 267 26.49 -31.95 26.36
C GLY A 267 27.56 -31.59 25.33
N THR A 268 28.20 -30.42 25.44
CA THR A 268 29.27 -29.97 24.53
C THR A 268 30.39 -29.25 25.28
N ASP A 269 31.57 -29.21 24.68
CA ASP A 269 32.70 -28.37 25.13
C ASP A 269 32.65 -26.96 24.52
N ILE A 270 31.58 -26.62 23.81
CA ILE A 270 31.45 -25.34 23.12
C ILE A 270 31.13 -24.26 24.15
N PRO A 271 31.95 -23.20 24.27
CA PRO A 271 31.73 -22.17 25.26
C PRO A 271 30.53 -21.29 24.89
N ARG A 272 29.83 -20.83 25.92
CA ARG A 272 28.75 -19.84 25.77
C ARG A 272 29.36 -18.46 25.55
N GLY A 273 28.75 -17.69 24.66
CA GLY A 273 29.22 -16.36 24.32
C GLY A 273 28.31 -15.64 23.34
N GLN A 274 28.67 -14.40 23.05
CA GLN A 274 28.01 -13.52 22.10
C GLN A 274 29.05 -12.63 21.40
N LEU A 275 28.72 -12.14 20.21
CA LEU A 275 29.61 -11.24 19.46
C LEU A 275 29.64 -9.85 20.13
N GLN A 276 30.83 -9.27 20.28
CA GLN A 276 31.02 -7.98 20.97
C GLN A 276 30.12 -6.89 20.37
N ARG A 277 30.08 -6.78 19.04
CA ARG A 277 29.19 -5.84 18.34
C ARG A 277 27.71 -5.95 18.73
N HIS A 278 27.22 -7.16 19.04
CA HIS A 278 25.84 -7.37 19.48
C HIS A 278 25.65 -6.93 20.94
N LEU A 279 26.67 -7.12 21.78
CA LEU A 279 26.66 -6.60 23.15
C LEU A 279 26.72 -5.06 23.17
N ASP A 280 27.45 -4.46 22.23
CA ASP A 280 27.50 -3.00 22.09
C ASP A 280 26.14 -2.42 21.71
N ILE A 281 25.43 -3.07 20.78
CA ILE A 281 24.04 -2.74 20.42
C ILE A 281 23.12 -2.81 21.64
N GLN A 282 23.25 -3.87 22.45
CA GLN A 282 22.42 -4.03 23.65
C GLN A 282 22.68 -2.92 24.67
N LYS A 283 23.92 -2.44 24.78
CA LYS A 283 24.34 -1.36 25.66
C LYS A 283 24.09 0.05 25.09
N ALA A 284 23.74 0.16 23.82
CA ALA A 284 23.54 1.45 23.16
C ALA A 284 22.44 2.25 23.90
N PRO A 285 22.74 3.51 24.31
CA PRO A 285 21.75 4.37 24.95
C PRO A 285 20.64 4.75 23.99
N TRP A 286 19.46 5.08 24.51
CA TRP A 286 18.29 5.43 23.69
C TRP A 286 18.60 6.48 22.62
N GLN A 287 19.30 7.58 22.95
CA GLN A 287 19.59 8.64 21.98
C GLN A 287 20.49 8.21 20.82
N SER A 288 21.31 7.17 20.98
CA SER A 288 22.19 6.72 19.90
C SER A 288 21.49 5.77 18.92
N ILE A 289 20.27 5.34 19.23
CA ILE A 289 19.43 4.57 18.31
C ILE A 289 18.92 5.50 17.21
N GLU A 290 18.92 5.00 15.98
CA GLU A 290 18.48 5.73 14.78
C GLU A 290 17.09 6.36 14.98
N LEU A 291 16.97 7.66 14.63
CA LEU A 291 15.76 8.44 14.89
C LEU A 291 14.51 7.81 14.26
N SER A 292 14.62 7.31 13.03
CA SER A 292 13.53 6.63 12.31
C SER A 292 13.04 5.38 13.07
N ALA A 293 13.94 4.58 13.63
CA ALA A 293 13.58 3.42 14.43
C ALA A 293 12.90 3.83 15.74
N ARG A 294 13.38 4.89 16.40
CA ARG A 294 12.74 5.45 17.61
C ARG A 294 11.33 5.96 17.33
N GLN A 295 11.14 6.67 16.21
CA GLN A 295 9.85 7.22 15.78
C GLN A 295 8.85 6.11 15.44
N LEU A 296 9.27 5.12 14.65
CA LEU A 296 8.42 3.99 14.30
C LEU A 296 8.02 3.17 15.55
N ALA A 297 8.97 2.86 16.44
CA ALA A 297 8.68 2.14 17.68
C ALA A 297 7.68 2.93 18.55
N THR A 298 7.89 4.24 18.71
CA THR A 298 7.00 5.12 19.49
C THR A 298 5.58 5.13 18.94
N ARG A 299 5.43 5.33 17.63
CA ARG A 299 4.11 5.37 16.98
C ARG A 299 3.43 4.01 17.05
N ALA A 300 4.17 2.92 16.86
CA ALA A 300 3.60 1.58 16.89
C ALA A 300 3.12 1.18 18.29
N LEU A 301 3.93 1.44 19.33
CA LEU A 301 3.56 1.11 20.71
C LEU A 301 2.49 2.03 21.29
N THR A 302 2.21 3.17 20.65
CA THR A 302 1.08 4.06 20.98
C THR A 302 -0.16 3.82 20.11
N GLY A 303 -0.16 2.82 19.23
CA GLY A 303 -1.30 2.44 18.40
C GLY A 303 -1.50 3.31 17.15
N GLN A 304 -0.53 4.14 16.77
CA GLN A 304 -0.60 5.04 15.62
C GLN A 304 -0.13 4.41 14.29
N VAL A 305 0.35 3.16 14.32
CA VAL A 305 0.82 2.43 13.12
C VAL A 305 -0.15 1.29 12.81
N PRO A 306 -0.97 1.39 11.76
CA PRO A 306 -1.90 0.32 11.39
C PRO A 306 -1.14 -0.91 10.88
N ASN A 307 -1.81 -2.07 10.91
CA ASN A 307 -1.29 -3.29 10.29
C ASN A 307 -1.21 -3.09 8.76
N PRO A 308 -0.03 -3.27 8.12
CA PRO A 308 0.17 -3.00 6.70
C PRO A 308 -0.38 -4.11 5.79
N GLY A 309 -1.48 -4.77 6.18
CA GLY A 309 -2.09 -5.82 5.38
C GLY A 309 -1.42 -7.19 5.47
N ILE A 310 -0.57 -7.43 6.49
CA ILE A 310 -0.04 -8.78 6.78
C ILE A 310 -0.96 -9.63 7.66
N GLY A 311 -2.07 -9.03 8.15
CA GLY A 311 -3.04 -9.69 9.02
C GLY A 311 -2.38 -10.27 10.28
N LEU A 312 -2.69 -11.53 10.60
CA LEU A 312 -2.15 -12.24 11.76
C LEU A 312 -0.84 -13.00 11.48
N ALA A 313 -0.13 -12.67 10.40
CA ALA A 313 1.18 -13.27 10.14
C ALA A 313 2.09 -13.11 11.36
N SER A 314 2.58 -14.22 11.90
CA SER A 314 3.38 -14.27 13.14
C SER A 314 4.81 -14.73 12.88
N GLU A 315 5.14 -15.02 11.63
CA GLU A 315 6.42 -15.51 11.18
C GLU A 315 6.83 -14.70 9.95
N PHE A 316 8.13 -14.44 9.82
CA PHE A 316 8.66 -13.74 8.66
C PHE A 316 10.10 -14.17 8.40
N GLY A 317 10.57 -13.96 7.17
CA GLY A 317 11.97 -14.17 6.85
C GLY A 317 12.32 -13.80 5.41
N SER A 318 13.60 -13.53 5.18
CA SER A 318 14.12 -13.25 3.84
C SER A 318 14.35 -14.56 3.08
N THR A 319 13.29 -15.11 2.49
CA THR A 319 13.34 -16.37 1.73
C THR A 319 14.25 -16.29 0.51
N CYS A 320 14.50 -15.09 -0.02
CA CYS A 320 15.50 -14.85 -1.05
C CYS A 320 16.92 -15.19 -0.56
N ILE A 321 17.30 -14.76 0.65
CA ILE A 321 18.58 -15.13 1.26
C ILE A 321 18.66 -16.63 1.51
N TYR A 322 17.57 -17.24 1.99
CA TYR A 322 17.55 -18.70 2.23
C TYR A 322 17.73 -19.50 0.94
N TYR A 323 17.09 -19.05 -0.15
CA TYR A 323 17.27 -19.63 -1.47
C TYR A 323 18.72 -19.49 -1.92
N ARG A 324 19.30 -18.29 -1.86
CA ARG A 324 20.70 -18.04 -2.25
C ARG A 324 21.68 -18.90 -1.47
N GLN A 325 21.51 -19.03 -0.15
CA GLN A 325 22.36 -19.87 0.69
C GLN A 325 22.27 -21.36 0.32
N ARG A 326 21.10 -21.83 -0.14
CA ARG A 326 20.88 -23.23 -0.50
C ARG A 326 21.32 -23.55 -1.93
N HIS A 327 21.15 -22.62 -2.86
CA HIS A 327 21.31 -22.85 -4.29
C HIS A 327 22.50 -22.11 -4.92
N GLY A 328 23.19 -21.25 -4.16
CA GLY A 328 24.38 -20.52 -4.62
C GLY A 328 24.10 -19.36 -5.59
N ALA A 329 22.84 -19.09 -5.92
CA ALA A 329 22.43 -18.03 -6.86
C ALA A 329 21.11 -17.38 -6.43
N ASP A 330 20.85 -16.18 -6.93
CA ASP A 330 19.58 -15.48 -6.69
C ASP A 330 18.42 -16.14 -7.46
N PRO A 331 17.24 -16.24 -6.85
CA PRO A 331 16.06 -16.78 -7.52
C PRO A 331 15.45 -15.77 -8.50
N THR A 332 14.82 -16.27 -9.57
CA THR A 332 13.82 -15.47 -10.31
C THR A 332 12.58 -15.25 -9.44
N PRO A 333 11.72 -14.26 -9.74
CA PRO A 333 10.50 -14.04 -8.96
C PRO A 333 9.60 -15.28 -8.84
N GLU A 334 9.49 -16.08 -9.90
CA GLU A 334 8.68 -17.30 -9.94
C GLU A 334 9.29 -18.37 -9.03
N ARG A 335 10.59 -18.62 -9.17
CA ARG A 335 11.32 -19.58 -8.31
C ARG A 335 11.33 -19.16 -6.85
N TRP A 336 11.40 -17.87 -6.58
CA TRP A 336 11.31 -17.32 -5.23
C TRP A 336 9.93 -17.56 -4.61
N ARG A 337 8.84 -17.31 -5.36
CA ARG A 337 7.47 -17.59 -4.90
C ARG A 337 7.27 -19.07 -4.61
N GLU A 338 7.66 -19.94 -5.55
CA GLU A 338 7.56 -21.38 -5.39
C GLU A 338 8.34 -21.86 -4.15
N TYR A 339 9.58 -21.41 -3.98
CA TYR A 339 10.39 -21.72 -2.80
C TYR A 339 9.73 -21.23 -1.51
N THR A 340 9.16 -20.03 -1.52
CA THR A 340 8.50 -19.42 -0.36
C THR A 340 7.24 -20.19 0.05
N VAL A 341 6.40 -20.59 -0.91
CA VAL A 341 5.22 -21.44 -0.67
C VAL A 341 5.63 -22.80 -0.13
N ASN A 342 6.63 -23.44 -0.76
CA ASN A 342 7.13 -24.76 -0.33
C ASN A 342 7.75 -24.73 1.07
N LEU A 343 8.44 -23.64 1.41
CA LEU A 343 8.96 -23.43 2.76
C LEU A 343 7.83 -23.29 3.78
N ALA A 344 6.81 -22.50 3.46
CA ALA A 344 5.63 -22.29 4.32
C ALA A 344 4.93 -23.63 4.61
N ALA A 345 4.65 -24.42 3.56
CA ALA A 345 4.00 -25.72 3.69
C ALA A 345 4.78 -26.67 4.61
N LYS A 346 6.11 -26.77 4.44
CA LYS A 346 6.99 -27.59 5.30
C LYS A 346 6.97 -27.17 6.77
N LYS A 347 6.67 -25.91 7.04
CA LYS A 347 6.62 -25.34 8.40
C LYS A 347 5.21 -25.30 8.99
N LYS A 348 4.21 -25.86 8.30
CA LYS A 348 2.78 -25.76 8.66
C LYS A 348 2.33 -24.29 8.76
N TRP A 349 2.80 -23.48 7.83
CA TRP A 349 2.43 -22.09 7.68
C TRP A 349 1.81 -21.87 6.30
N ARG A 350 1.07 -20.77 6.16
CA ARG A 350 0.61 -20.25 4.87
C ARG A 350 1.32 -18.92 4.59
N TRP A 351 1.95 -18.80 3.43
CA TRP A 351 2.48 -17.51 2.99
C TRP A 351 1.31 -16.54 2.76
N VAL A 352 1.45 -15.30 3.25
CA VAL A 352 0.42 -14.26 3.10
C VAL A 352 0.19 -13.91 1.63
N GLY A 353 1.20 -14.10 0.78
CA GLY A 353 1.19 -13.68 -0.62
C GLY A 353 1.76 -12.28 -0.80
N ASP A 354 1.60 -11.76 -2.01
CA ASP A 354 2.12 -10.44 -2.36
C ASP A 354 1.24 -9.32 -1.74
N VAL A 355 1.85 -8.42 -0.97
CA VAL A 355 1.17 -7.27 -0.36
C VAL A 355 1.58 -5.99 -1.08
N ALA A 356 0.67 -5.35 -1.82
CA ALA A 356 0.98 -4.35 -2.86
C ALA A 356 1.96 -3.21 -2.49
N HIS A 357 2.07 -2.85 -1.21
CA HIS A 357 2.92 -1.76 -0.72
C HIS A 357 4.14 -2.22 0.10
N LEU A 358 4.38 -3.52 0.18
CA LEU A 358 5.57 -4.12 0.81
C LEU A 358 6.58 -4.58 -0.25
N HIS A 359 7.84 -4.67 0.14
CA HIS A 359 8.88 -5.24 -0.70
C HIS A 359 8.86 -6.77 -0.63
N GLN A 360 8.19 -7.41 -1.60
CA GLN A 360 7.90 -8.85 -1.59
C GLN A 360 9.12 -9.73 -1.28
N MET A 361 10.26 -9.45 -1.90
CA MET A 361 11.48 -10.27 -1.75
C MET A 361 12.36 -9.87 -0.56
N LYS A 362 12.04 -8.79 0.18
CA LYS A 362 12.82 -8.35 1.35
C LYS A 362 12.51 -9.27 2.52
N ASN A 363 11.22 -9.39 2.86
CA ASN A 363 10.69 -10.31 3.84
C ASN A 363 9.39 -10.95 3.33
N ALA A 364 9.31 -12.27 3.39
CA ALA A 364 8.05 -12.99 3.24
C ALA A 364 7.41 -13.16 4.62
N PHE A 365 6.08 -12.98 4.70
CA PHE A 365 5.29 -13.09 5.93
C PHE A 365 4.41 -14.34 5.89
N PHE A 366 4.33 -15.05 7.00
CA PHE A 366 3.62 -16.31 7.09
C PHE A 366 2.65 -16.34 8.26
N LEU A 367 1.46 -16.84 7.95
CA LEU A 367 0.40 -17.12 8.90
C LEU A 367 0.56 -18.54 9.43
N ASP A 368 0.56 -18.69 10.75
CA ASP A 368 0.49 -20.00 11.37
C ASP A 368 -0.89 -20.61 11.14
N LEU A 369 -0.97 -21.86 10.69
CA LEU A 369 -2.24 -22.50 10.35
C LEU A 369 -3.19 -22.64 11.56
N ARG A 370 -2.70 -22.49 12.80
CA ARG A 370 -3.54 -22.50 14.01
C ARG A 370 -4.42 -21.26 14.17
N VAL A 371 -4.17 -20.19 13.40
CA VAL A 371 -4.84 -18.88 13.55
C VAL A 371 -5.51 -18.41 12.26
N THR A 372 -5.69 -19.29 11.28
CA THR A 372 -6.30 -18.94 9.97
C THR A 372 -7.75 -18.51 10.07
N ASP A 373 -8.46 -19.01 11.07
CA ASP A 373 -9.90 -18.79 11.25
C ASP A 373 -10.18 -17.58 12.16
N LEU A 374 -9.12 -16.96 12.69
CA LEU A 374 -9.23 -15.74 13.47
C LEU A 374 -9.36 -14.52 12.54
N PRO A 375 -10.12 -13.48 12.94
CA PRO A 375 -10.24 -12.28 12.14
C PRO A 375 -8.89 -11.55 12.07
N ALA A 376 -8.60 -10.90 10.94
CA ALA A 376 -7.28 -10.31 10.66
C ALA A 376 -6.85 -9.22 11.66
N ASP A 377 -7.82 -8.66 12.40
CA ASP A 377 -7.70 -7.62 13.41
C ASP A 377 -7.88 -8.16 14.84
N ALA A 378 -7.76 -9.48 15.05
CA ALA A 378 -7.80 -10.11 16.37
C ALA A 378 -6.71 -9.58 17.30
N VAL A 379 -5.57 -9.15 16.74
CA VAL A 379 -4.49 -8.48 17.47
C VAL A 379 -4.50 -6.99 17.14
N ARG A 380 -4.50 -6.14 18.16
CA ARG A 380 -4.50 -4.67 18.00
C ARG A 380 -3.61 -4.00 19.03
N VAL A 381 -3.13 -2.80 18.73
CA VAL A 381 -2.56 -1.91 19.74
C VAL A 381 -3.55 -0.78 19.98
N LEU A 382 -4.13 -0.74 21.17
CA LEU A 382 -4.99 0.35 21.61
C LEU A 382 -4.12 1.51 22.09
N PRO A 383 -4.49 2.77 21.82
CA PRO A 383 -3.78 3.92 22.37
C PRO A 383 -3.84 3.91 23.91
N PRO A 384 -2.90 4.61 24.59
CA PRO A 384 -2.99 4.80 26.04
C PRO A 384 -4.36 5.39 26.40
N ALA A 385 -4.99 4.88 27.46
CA ALA A 385 -6.23 5.46 27.96
C ALA A 385 -6.01 6.94 28.29
N SER A 386 -6.84 7.82 27.73
CA SER A 386 -6.94 9.20 28.22
C SER A 386 -7.44 9.12 29.66
N ASP A 387 -6.72 9.73 30.61
CA ASP A 387 -7.04 9.69 32.05
C ASP A 387 -8.55 9.83 32.30
N GLY A 388 -9.23 8.75 32.68
CA GLY A 388 -10.65 8.83 33.00
C GLY A 388 -11.54 7.59 32.91
N GLU A 389 -11.13 6.44 32.39
CA GLU A 389 -12.00 5.25 32.44
C GLU A 389 -11.21 3.94 32.27
N ILE A 390 -11.20 3.11 33.32
CA ILE A 390 -10.88 1.69 33.22
C ILE A 390 -12.20 1.02 32.85
N PRO A 391 -12.39 0.43 31.65
CA PRO A 391 -13.55 -0.41 31.43
C PRO A 391 -13.37 -1.66 32.30
N GLU A 392 -14.24 -1.79 33.30
CA GLU A 392 -14.48 -3.06 33.99
C GLU A 392 -14.72 -4.17 32.95
N PRO A 393 -14.29 -5.41 33.23
CA PRO A 393 -14.54 -6.54 32.32
C PRO A 393 -16.04 -6.84 32.32
N GLU A 394 -16.77 -6.36 31.31
CA GLU A 394 -18.18 -6.72 31.14
C GLU A 394 -18.33 -8.24 31.01
N GLN A 395 -18.98 -8.81 32.02
CA GLN A 395 -19.40 -10.19 32.12
C GLN A 395 -20.52 -10.44 31.11
N TRP A 396 -20.27 -11.29 30.11
CA TRP A 396 -21.34 -12.07 29.49
C TRP A 396 -20.92 -13.54 29.34
N ALA A 397 -21.89 -14.39 29.67
CA ALA A 397 -21.74 -15.74 30.17
C ALA A 397 -21.30 -16.78 29.14
N CYS A 398 -20.62 -17.80 29.64
CA CYS A 398 -20.34 -19.06 28.95
C CYS A 398 -21.65 -19.75 28.50
N GLY A 399 -21.64 -20.28 27.28
CA GLY A 399 -22.66 -21.19 26.75
C GLY A 399 -22.05 -22.18 25.77
N GLU A 400 -21.52 -23.26 26.36
CA GLU A 400 -21.37 -24.64 25.86
C GLU A 400 -20.92 -24.92 24.42
N ALA A 401 -19.78 -25.60 24.33
CA ALA A 401 -19.31 -26.34 23.18
C ALA A 401 -20.09 -27.65 23.01
N GLU A 402 -20.40 -28.04 21.76
CA GLU A 402 -20.40 -29.45 21.37
C GLU A 402 -20.26 -29.68 19.85
N PHE A 403 -19.76 -30.87 19.51
CA PHE A 403 -19.06 -31.32 18.30
C PHE A 403 -19.93 -31.51 17.04
N GLY A 404 -19.30 -31.39 15.86
CA GLY A 404 -19.82 -31.96 14.60
C GLY A 404 -18.77 -32.05 13.48
N ARG A 405 -18.57 -33.25 12.93
CA ARG A 405 -17.50 -33.67 11.99
C ARG A 405 -17.75 -33.28 10.51
N ARG A 406 -16.64 -32.96 9.83
CA ARG A 406 -16.22 -33.15 8.40
C ARG A 406 -17.26 -33.34 7.27
N SER A 407 -17.01 -32.64 6.15
CA SER A 407 -16.51 -33.16 4.84
C SER A 407 -16.12 -31.94 3.98
N GLU A 408 -14.87 -31.72 3.56
CA GLU A 408 -14.26 -32.27 2.32
C GLU A 408 -15.29 -32.43 1.20
N ASP A 409 -15.53 -31.35 0.44
CA ASP A 409 -15.59 -31.37 -1.03
C ASP A 409 -15.66 -29.93 -1.59
N GLU A 410 -14.84 -29.68 -2.62
CA GLU A 410 -14.83 -28.58 -3.60
C GLU A 410 -15.03 -27.11 -3.14
N LEU A 411 -13.94 -26.32 -3.17
CA LEU A 411 -14.03 -24.86 -3.22
C LEU A 411 -13.57 -24.36 -4.60
N ASP A 412 -14.56 -24.25 -5.50
CA ASP A 412 -14.50 -23.39 -6.68
C ASP A 412 -14.49 -21.91 -6.24
N PRO A 413 -13.49 -21.09 -6.64
CA PRO A 413 -13.44 -19.67 -6.29
C PRO A 413 -14.64 -18.85 -6.80
N GLN A 414 -15.44 -19.33 -7.76
CA GLN A 414 -16.68 -18.66 -8.18
C GLN A 414 -17.89 -18.98 -7.27
N ALA A 415 -17.95 -20.16 -6.65
CA ALA A 415 -19.03 -20.53 -5.73
C ALA A 415 -19.07 -19.62 -4.48
N THR A 416 -17.90 -19.13 -4.06
CA THR A 416 -17.76 -18.24 -2.88
C THR A 416 -18.34 -16.84 -3.14
N SER A 417 -18.42 -16.37 -4.40
CA SER A 417 -19.07 -15.10 -4.73
C SER A 417 -20.58 -15.26 -4.98
N LEU A 418 -21.00 -16.35 -5.64
CA LEU A 418 -22.41 -16.63 -5.92
C LEU A 418 -23.20 -16.87 -4.64
N ALA A 419 -22.73 -17.75 -3.75
CA ALA A 419 -23.43 -18.05 -2.50
C ALA A 419 -23.51 -16.82 -1.58
N ARG A 420 -22.41 -16.06 -1.49
CA ARG A 420 -22.35 -14.84 -0.66
C ARG A 420 -23.25 -13.72 -1.17
N LEU A 421 -23.35 -13.54 -2.49
CA LEU A 421 -24.25 -12.54 -3.08
C LEU A 421 -25.71 -13.00 -3.01
N THR A 422 -25.97 -14.30 -3.13
CA THR A 422 -27.28 -14.89 -2.88
C THR A 422 -27.73 -14.65 -1.44
N ASP A 423 -26.84 -14.87 -0.46
CA ASP A 423 -27.11 -14.60 0.94
C ASP A 423 -27.47 -13.13 1.20
N LEU A 424 -26.77 -12.19 0.56
CA LEU A 424 -27.06 -10.75 0.70
C LEU A 424 -28.45 -10.39 0.16
N VAL A 425 -28.80 -10.89 -1.02
CA VAL A 425 -30.11 -10.63 -1.63
C VAL A 425 -31.23 -11.32 -0.84
N PHE A 426 -30.99 -12.54 -0.37
CA PHE A 426 -31.92 -13.29 0.47
C PHE A 426 -32.16 -12.60 1.82
N GLN A 427 -31.10 -12.15 2.52
CA GLN A 427 -31.23 -11.44 3.80
C GLN A 427 -31.90 -10.07 3.66
N ALA A 428 -31.70 -9.37 2.55
CA ALA A 428 -32.41 -8.13 2.26
C ALA A 428 -33.92 -8.33 2.05
N ARG A 429 -34.34 -9.51 1.56
CA ARG A 429 -35.74 -9.90 1.39
C ARG A 429 -36.39 -10.47 2.65
N HIS A 430 -35.56 -10.96 3.58
CA HIS A 430 -36.00 -11.53 4.85
C HIS A 430 -35.39 -10.80 6.07
N PRO A 431 -35.68 -9.49 6.26
CA PRO A 431 -35.15 -8.73 7.40
C PRO A 431 -35.62 -9.30 8.76
N GLU A 432 -36.75 -10.00 8.80
CA GLU A 432 -37.29 -10.68 9.98
C GLU A 432 -36.38 -11.82 10.48
N LEU A 433 -35.48 -12.32 9.65
CA LEU A 433 -34.49 -13.33 10.03
C LEU A 433 -33.30 -12.73 10.79
N GLY A 434 -33.14 -11.40 10.79
CA GLY A 434 -32.09 -10.72 11.57
C GLY A 434 -30.67 -11.18 11.24
N GLY A 435 -30.44 -11.64 10.01
CA GLY A 435 -29.15 -12.20 9.57
C GLY A 435 -28.89 -13.65 9.98
N ARG A 436 -29.86 -14.35 10.60
CA ARG A 436 -29.73 -15.78 10.89
C ARG A 436 -29.71 -16.61 9.60
N GLN A 437 -28.94 -17.70 9.63
CA GLN A 437 -28.89 -18.68 8.54
C GLN A 437 -30.17 -19.54 8.49
N ILE A 438 -30.50 -20.06 7.30
CA ILE A 438 -31.64 -20.96 7.07
C ILE A 438 -31.39 -22.27 7.83
N GLN A 439 -32.35 -22.69 8.65
CA GLN A 439 -32.27 -23.87 9.50
C GLN A 439 -32.84 -25.11 8.80
N ARG A 440 -32.40 -26.29 9.26
CA ARG A 440 -32.81 -27.58 8.71
C ARG A 440 -34.30 -27.83 8.99
N GLY A 441 -35.12 -27.78 7.94
CA GLY A 441 -36.59 -27.92 8.01
C GLY A 441 -37.34 -26.76 7.36
N GLU A 442 -36.68 -25.63 7.14
CA GLU A 442 -37.24 -24.43 6.51
C GLU A 442 -37.21 -24.54 4.97
N ARG A 443 -37.94 -25.55 4.44
CA ARG A 443 -37.92 -25.87 3.00
C ARG A 443 -38.32 -24.70 2.11
N ALA A 444 -39.35 -23.94 2.51
CA ALA A 444 -39.80 -22.77 1.74
C ALA A 444 -38.70 -21.70 1.58
N LEU A 445 -37.98 -21.39 2.67
CA LEU A 445 -36.85 -20.44 2.63
C LEU A 445 -35.67 -20.99 1.83
N THR A 446 -35.44 -22.30 1.89
CA THR A 446 -34.41 -22.98 1.11
C THR A 446 -34.73 -22.91 -0.39
N ASP A 447 -35.98 -23.18 -0.77
CA ASP A 447 -36.45 -23.14 -2.16
C ASP A 447 -36.40 -21.70 -2.71
N GLU A 448 -36.73 -20.71 -1.88
CA GLU A 448 -36.62 -19.29 -2.23
C GLU A 448 -35.15 -18.85 -2.39
N TRP A 449 -34.26 -19.26 -1.49
CA TRP A 449 -32.82 -18.98 -1.62
C TRP A 449 -32.25 -19.55 -2.93
N VAL A 450 -32.62 -20.79 -3.26
CA VAL A 450 -32.23 -21.43 -4.53
C VAL A 450 -32.79 -20.67 -5.72
N THR A 451 -34.04 -20.21 -5.62
CA THR A 451 -34.67 -19.39 -6.67
C THR A 451 -33.92 -18.07 -6.86
N ILE A 452 -33.55 -17.37 -5.79
CA ILE A 452 -32.75 -16.13 -5.86
C ILE A 452 -31.38 -16.39 -6.50
N ARG A 453 -30.72 -17.49 -6.12
CA ARG A 453 -29.43 -17.88 -6.70
C ARG A 453 -29.54 -18.05 -8.21
N ASP A 454 -30.52 -18.83 -8.66
CA ASP A 454 -30.56 -19.31 -10.04
C ASP A 454 -31.22 -18.31 -10.99
N THR A 455 -32.14 -17.46 -10.50
CA THR A 455 -32.89 -16.52 -11.35
C THR A 455 -32.38 -15.08 -11.29
N LEU A 456 -31.70 -14.68 -10.21
CA LEU A 456 -31.23 -13.31 -10.00
C LEU A 456 -29.71 -13.25 -9.99
N VAL A 457 -29.05 -13.93 -9.05
CA VAL A 457 -27.63 -13.72 -8.79
C VAL A 457 -26.75 -14.42 -9.82
N GLY A 458 -27.09 -15.64 -10.22
CA GLY A 458 -26.37 -16.42 -11.24
C GLY A 458 -26.28 -15.70 -12.58
N PRO A 459 -27.40 -15.27 -13.19
CA PRO A 459 -27.37 -14.54 -14.47
C PRO A 459 -26.61 -13.20 -14.39
N LEU A 460 -26.72 -12.47 -13.28
CA LEU A 460 -26.01 -11.20 -13.09
C LEU A 460 -24.49 -11.38 -12.99
N LEU A 461 -24.01 -12.49 -12.42
CA LEU A 461 -22.59 -12.83 -12.37
C LEU A 461 -22.06 -13.33 -13.72
N GLN A 462 -22.89 -13.99 -14.52
CA GLN A 462 -22.54 -14.41 -15.89
C GLN A 462 -22.57 -13.25 -16.90
N ALA A 463 -23.18 -12.10 -16.56
CA ALA A 463 -23.24 -10.90 -17.39
C ALA A 463 -22.03 -9.94 -17.23
N ALA A 464 -20.99 -10.31 -16.47
CA ALA A 464 -19.73 -9.54 -16.35
C ALA A 464 -18.73 -9.91 -17.47
N PRO A 465 -17.98 -8.94 -18.04
CA PRO A 465 -17.67 -8.93 -19.46
C PRO A 465 -16.60 -9.95 -19.89
N THR A 466 -16.92 -10.69 -20.95
CA THR A 466 -15.99 -11.40 -21.83
C THR A 466 -14.97 -10.44 -22.47
N ARG A 467 -13.75 -10.96 -22.69
CA ARG A 467 -12.62 -10.53 -23.57
C ARG A 467 -12.73 -9.15 -24.28
N PRO A 468 -11.64 -8.36 -24.38
CA PRO A 468 -11.68 -7.08 -25.07
C PRO A 468 -12.04 -7.30 -26.54
N ALA A 469 -13.29 -6.97 -26.88
CA ALA A 469 -13.65 -6.64 -28.24
C ALA A 469 -12.79 -5.47 -28.69
N GLN A 470 -12.28 -5.55 -29.91
CA GLN A 470 -11.51 -4.49 -30.57
C GLN A 470 -12.14 -3.13 -30.27
N ALA A 471 -11.32 -2.23 -29.73
CA ALA A 471 -11.74 -0.89 -29.34
C ALA A 471 -12.39 -0.17 -30.54
N VAL A 472 -13.72 -0.05 -30.51
CA VAL A 472 -14.41 1.00 -31.24
C VAL A 472 -13.95 2.31 -30.62
N ARG A 473 -13.14 3.07 -31.38
CA ARG A 473 -12.69 4.42 -30.99
C ARG A 473 -13.92 5.32 -30.88
N PRO A 474 -14.23 5.92 -29.72
CA PRO A 474 -15.17 7.04 -29.70
C PRO A 474 -14.46 8.27 -30.27
N SER A 475 -15.08 8.90 -31.26
CA SER A 475 -14.62 10.16 -31.86
C SER A 475 -14.92 11.35 -30.94
N GLY A 476 -13.89 12.18 -30.68
CA GLY A 476 -14.01 13.57 -30.17
C GLY A 476 -13.42 13.74 -28.76
N ALA A 477 -12.33 14.45 -28.49
CA ALA A 477 -11.62 15.49 -29.23
C ALA A 477 -10.09 15.29 -29.15
N ARG A 478 -9.40 15.60 -30.26
CA ARG A 478 -7.94 15.54 -30.38
C ARG A 478 -7.28 16.57 -29.45
N LEU A 479 -6.17 16.20 -28.80
CA LEU A 479 -5.34 17.13 -28.02
C LEU A 479 -5.05 18.41 -28.83
N LEU A 480 -5.03 19.56 -28.15
CA LEU A 480 -4.61 20.81 -28.77
C LEU A 480 -3.18 20.65 -29.32
N SER A 481 -2.91 21.24 -30.48
CA SER A 481 -1.54 21.35 -30.98
C SER A 481 -0.69 22.19 -30.02
N THR A 482 0.62 21.98 -29.99
CA THR A 482 1.55 22.75 -29.13
C THR A 482 1.33 24.27 -29.25
N GLU A 483 1.04 24.75 -30.45
CA GLU A 483 0.80 26.18 -30.70
C GLU A 483 -0.55 26.67 -30.17
N GLN A 484 -1.58 25.81 -30.19
CA GLN A 484 -2.85 26.12 -29.53
C GLN A 484 -2.70 26.10 -28.01
N VAL A 485 -1.94 25.15 -27.45
CA VAL A 485 -1.64 25.10 -26.01
C VAL A 485 -0.90 26.35 -25.56
N ARG A 486 0.17 26.77 -26.27
CA ARG A 486 0.90 28.01 -25.93
C ARG A 486 0.02 29.25 -25.93
N ARG A 487 -0.88 29.36 -26.91
CA ARG A 487 -1.83 30.48 -26.98
C ARG A 487 -2.85 30.45 -25.85
N ALA A 488 -3.36 29.28 -25.51
CA ALA A 488 -4.35 29.12 -24.44
C ALA A 488 -3.76 29.40 -23.04
N TRP A 489 -2.47 29.13 -22.84
CA TRP A 489 -1.75 29.33 -21.58
C TRP A 489 -0.82 30.55 -21.61
N HIS A 490 -1.03 31.50 -22.54
CA HIS A 490 -0.09 32.59 -22.77
C HIS A 490 0.22 33.41 -21.51
N ASP A 491 -0.77 33.61 -20.65
CA ASP A 491 -0.66 34.40 -19.42
C ASP A 491 0.24 33.75 -18.36
N ASP A 492 0.56 32.46 -18.50
CA ASP A 492 1.42 31.68 -17.62
C ASP A 492 2.87 31.55 -18.11
N GLU A 493 3.21 32.17 -19.25
CA GLU A 493 4.54 32.10 -19.83
C GLU A 493 5.60 32.70 -18.88
N CYS A 494 6.51 31.86 -18.38
CA CYS A 494 7.61 32.24 -17.51
C CYS A 494 7.18 33.00 -16.24
N ARG A 495 5.99 32.69 -15.73
CA ARG A 495 5.44 33.29 -14.51
C ARG A 495 5.76 32.44 -13.29
N ASP A 496 6.90 32.74 -12.67
CA ASP A 496 7.32 32.07 -11.42
C ASP A 496 6.27 32.22 -10.31
N ASP A 497 5.54 33.35 -10.29
CA ASP A 497 4.47 33.65 -9.35
C ASP A 497 3.18 32.85 -9.58
N HIS A 498 3.02 32.21 -10.74
CA HIS A 498 1.92 31.29 -11.03
C HIS A 498 2.27 29.83 -10.70
N MET A 499 3.52 29.57 -10.30
CA MET A 499 3.99 28.24 -9.95
C MET A 499 3.83 27.96 -8.46
N VAL A 500 3.34 26.76 -8.13
CA VAL A 500 3.22 26.26 -6.77
C VAL A 500 4.01 24.97 -6.62
N GLU A 501 4.52 24.73 -5.41
CA GLU A 501 5.20 23.46 -5.11
C GLU A 501 4.16 22.34 -5.09
N ALA A 502 4.31 21.35 -5.98
CA ALA A 502 3.50 20.14 -5.98
C ALA A 502 4.38 18.90 -5.89
N THR A 503 3.79 17.82 -5.35
CA THR A 503 4.47 16.52 -5.28
C THR A 503 3.97 15.62 -6.40
N ILE A 504 4.88 15.24 -7.31
CA ILE A 504 4.65 14.29 -8.39
C ILE A 504 5.62 13.14 -8.20
N LEU A 505 5.15 11.89 -8.20
CA LEU A 505 6.00 10.69 -8.04
C LEU A 505 6.95 10.78 -6.82
N MET A 506 6.47 11.33 -5.69
CA MET A 506 7.27 11.54 -4.47
C MET A 506 8.43 12.55 -4.62
N ARG A 507 8.36 13.44 -5.61
CA ARG A 507 9.31 14.54 -5.84
C ARG A 507 8.58 15.88 -5.85
N LYS A 508 9.15 16.85 -5.13
CA LYS A 508 8.68 18.23 -5.15
C LYS A 508 9.19 18.93 -6.40
N THR A 509 8.30 19.55 -7.16
CA THR A 509 8.64 20.36 -8.33
C THR A 509 7.67 21.54 -8.42
N PRO A 510 8.11 22.72 -8.85
CA PRO A 510 7.19 23.81 -9.21
C PRO A 510 6.34 23.37 -10.40
N VAL A 511 5.03 23.59 -10.31
CA VAL A 511 4.05 23.35 -11.37
C VAL A 511 3.10 24.55 -11.45
N ASN A 512 2.47 24.75 -12.61
CA ASN A 512 1.43 25.76 -12.71
C ASN A 512 0.26 25.41 -11.78
N ALA A 513 -0.25 26.38 -11.02
CA ALA A 513 -1.33 26.18 -10.05
C ALA A 513 -2.57 25.47 -10.62
N HIS A 514 -2.93 25.75 -11.88
CA HIS A 514 -4.08 25.13 -12.56
C HIS A 514 -3.83 23.66 -12.92
N THR A 515 -2.57 23.21 -12.95
CA THR A 515 -2.18 21.87 -13.41
C THR A 515 -1.96 20.86 -12.29
N VAL A 516 -2.00 21.29 -11.02
CA VAL A 516 -1.68 20.47 -9.84
C VAL A 516 -2.46 19.15 -9.83
N GLN A 517 -3.78 19.19 -10.09
CA GLN A 517 -4.62 17.99 -10.08
C GLN A 517 -4.27 17.03 -11.21
N ALA A 518 -3.96 17.56 -12.40
CA ALA A 518 -3.55 16.76 -13.55
C ALA A 518 -2.27 15.99 -13.23
N TRP A 519 -1.25 16.70 -12.71
CA TRP A 519 0.03 16.09 -12.37
C TRP A 519 -0.06 15.09 -11.21
N ALA A 520 -0.90 15.37 -10.21
CA ALA A 520 -1.19 14.42 -9.14
C ALA A 520 -1.81 13.14 -9.69
N ARG A 521 -2.75 13.25 -10.64
CA ARG A 521 -3.39 12.08 -11.28
C ARG A 521 -2.41 11.27 -12.12
N LEU A 522 -1.55 11.93 -12.90
CA LEU A 522 -0.45 11.26 -13.62
C LEU A 522 0.46 10.51 -12.63
N GLY A 523 0.84 11.16 -11.53
CA GLY A 523 1.65 10.54 -10.48
C GLY A 523 0.99 9.30 -9.86
N GLN A 524 -0.31 9.36 -9.58
CA GLN A 524 -1.07 8.20 -9.07
C GLN A 524 -1.09 7.03 -10.07
N VAL A 525 -1.35 7.32 -11.35
CA VAL A 525 -1.38 6.30 -12.41
C VAL A 525 -0.01 5.61 -12.52
N LEU A 526 1.07 6.37 -12.60
CA LEU A 526 2.42 5.83 -12.70
C LEU A 526 2.84 5.08 -11.42
N LEU A 527 2.49 5.57 -10.23
CA LEU A 527 2.77 4.87 -8.96
C LEU A 527 2.07 3.51 -8.85
N ARG A 528 0.84 3.37 -9.37
CA ARG A 528 0.13 2.08 -9.43
C ARG A 528 0.85 1.05 -10.30
N THR A 529 1.63 1.50 -11.28
CA THR A 529 2.48 0.63 -12.10
C THR A 529 3.88 0.42 -11.51
N SER A 530 4.09 0.78 -10.24
CA SER A 530 5.38 0.72 -9.56
C SER A 530 6.49 1.60 -10.16
N TYR A 531 6.14 2.56 -11.02
CA TYR A 531 7.11 3.49 -11.59
C TYR A 531 7.74 4.37 -10.49
N ARG A 532 9.04 4.64 -10.59
CA ARG A 532 9.81 5.47 -9.64
C ARG A 532 10.70 6.45 -10.39
N ALA A 533 10.53 7.73 -10.10
CA ALA A 533 11.35 8.80 -10.65
C ALA A 533 12.51 9.16 -9.69
N ASP A 534 13.68 9.43 -10.24
CA ASP A 534 14.76 10.09 -9.51
C ASP A 534 14.52 11.60 -9.47
N ARG A 535 14.23 12.16 -10.65
CA ARG A 535 14.01 13.59 -10.86
C ARG A 535 12.75 13.79 -11.67
N VAL A 536 12.00 14.81 -11.28
CA VAL A 536 10.80 15.25 -11.98
C VAL A 536 10.96 16.75 -12.17
N TRP A 537 10.88 17.20 -13.42
CA TRP A 537 11.01 18.61 -13.76
C TRP A 537 9.83 19.04 -14.61
N VAL A 538 9.01 19.93 -14.05
CA VAL A 538 7.82 20.45 -14.74
C VAL A 538 8.06 21.87 -15.27
N TYR A 539 8.66 22.74 -14.45
CA TYR A 539 8.79 24.14 -14.79
C TYR A 539 10.24 24.57 -14.98
N ASN A 540 10.51 25.20 -16.13
CA ASN A 540 11.78 25.81 -16.49
C ASN A 540 11.54 26.83 -17.62
N CYS A 541 11.67 28.12 -17.32
CA CYS A 541 11.53 29.19 -18.31
C CYS A 541 12.71 29.15 -19.31
N ARG A 542 12.50 28.50 -20.46
CA ARG A 542 13.49 28.42 -21.54
C ARG A 542 12.87 28.36 -22.93
N ASN A 543 13.64 28.79 -23.92
CA ASN A 543 13.32 28.58 -25.33
C ASN A 543 13.63 27.14 -25.74
N ILE A 544 12.98 26.66 -26.79
CA ILE A 544 13.38 25.41 -27.45
C ILE A 544 14.73 25.65 -28.14
N ALA A 545 15.66 24.72 -27.99
CA ALA A 545 16.99 24.83 -28.58
C ALA A 545 16.91 25.05 -30.10
N GLY A 546 17.52 26.13 -30.59
CA GLY A 546 17.48 26.51 -32.02
C GLY A 546 16.18 27.17 -32.48
N SER A 547 15.29 27.58 -31.56
CA SER A 547 14.03 28.27 -31.88
C SER A 547 13.81 29.49 -30.97
N GLN A 548 13.03 30.46 -31.47
CA GLN A 548 12.52 31.57 -30.66
C GLN A 548 11.26 31.19 -29.87
N ALA A 549 10.68 30.01 -30.13
CA ALA A 549 9.48 29.55 -29.43
C ALA A 549 9.81 29.04 -28.01
N ARG A 550 8.93 29.32 -27.06
CA ARG A 550 9.01 28.79 -25.69
C ARG A 550 8.77 27.29 -25.62
N SER A 551 9.51 26.65 -24.72
CA SER A 551 9.23 25.28 -24.27
C SER A 551 7.91 25.24 -23.50
N LEU A 552 7.16 24.13 -23.55
CA LEU A 552 5.98 23.95 -22.69
C LEU A 552 6.34 23.93 -21.19
N HIS A 553 7.60 23.63 -20.84
CA HIS A 553 8.12 23.80 -19.47
C HIS A 553 8.09 25.25 -19.00
N ALA A 554 8.12 26.24 -19.90
CA ALA A 554 8.00 27.65 -19.54
C ALA A 554 6.60 28.01 -19.04
N PHE A 555 5.61 27.12 -19.24
CA PHE A 555 4.22 27.29 -18.82
C PHE A 555 3.84 26.32 -17.69
N GLY A 556 4.73 25.40 -17.31
CA GLY A 556 4.44 24.33 -16.36
C GLY A 556 3.54 23.21 -16.91
N LEU A 557 3.50 23.04 -18.25
CA LEU A 557 2.59 22.12 -18.95
C LEU A 557 3.24 20.82 -19.42
N ALA A 558 4.47 20.60 -19.02
CA ALA A 558 5.35 19.62 -19.63
C ALA A 558 6.18 19.02 -18.49
N VAL A 559 6.32 17.69 -18.43
CA VAL A 559 7.07 17.02 -17.37
C VAL A 559 8.13 16.10 -17.96
N ASP A 560 9.37 16.32 -17.54
CA ASP A 560 10.49 15.42 -17.78
C ASP A 560 10.63 14.54 -16.54
N ILE A 561 10.58 13.23 -16.74
CA ILE A 561 10.61 12.25 -15.66
C ILE A 561 11.81 11.32 -15.86
N ASP A 562 12.88 11.58 -15.11
CA ASP A 562 14.03 10.70 -15.07
C ASP A 562 13.73 9.52 -14.14
N PRO A 563 13.89 8.26 -14.57
CA PRO A 563 13.78 7.13 -13.67
C PRO A 563 15.00 7.06 -12.74
N LYS A 564 14.79 6.57 -11.50
CA LYS A 564 15.89 6.21 -10.59
C LYS A 564 16.66 4.98 -11.04
N TRP A 565 15.95 4.11 -11.76
CA TRP A 565 16.43 2.89 -12.39
C TRP A 565 15.47 2.61 -13.54
N ASN A 566 15.96 2.26 -14.73
CA ASN A 566 15.09 1.89 -15.85
C ASN A 566 14.79 0.37 -15.79
N PRO A 567 13.66 -0.08 -15.20
CA PRO A 567 13.31 -1.49 -15.11
C PRO A 567 13.15 -2.17 -16.47
N HIS A 568 12.83 -1.39 -17.50
CA HIS A 568 12.56 -1.91 -18.84
C HIS A 568 13.80 -1.86 -19.75
N ARG A 569 14.94 -1.39 -19.22
CA ARG A 569 16.27 -1.59 -19.81
C ARG A 569 17.38 -1.33 -18.79
N PRO A 570 18.19 -2.33 -18.42
CA PRO A 570 19.55 -2.03 -18.02
C PRO A 570 20.24 -1.52 -19.28
N THR A 571 20.58 -0.25 -19.35
CA THR A 571 21.64 0.23 -20.25
C THR A 571 22.86 0.46 -19.38
N PRO A 572 23.72 -0.56 -19.18
CA PRO A 572 24.98 -0.41 -18.47
C PRO A 572 26.00 0.43 -19.26
N ASP A 573 25.66 0.87 -20.47
CA ASP A 573 26.59 1.25 -21.53
C ASP A 573 26.69 2.76 -21.76
N LEU A 574 26.01 3.61 -20.98
CA LEU A 574 26.05 5.08 -21.15
C LEU A 574 25.78 5.54 -22.61
N ARG A 575 25.15 4.69 -23.45
CA ARG A 575 24.96 5.00 -24.86
C ARG A 575 23.94 6.12 -25.04
N LYS A 576 24.10 6.88 -26.11
CA LYS A 576 23.19 7.97 -26.47
C LYS A 576 21.77 7.43 -26.70
N VAL A 577 20.77 8.10 -26.10
CA VAL A 577 19.34 7.79 -26.28
C VAL A 577 19.01 7.84 -27.77
N ARG A 578 18.37 6.78 -28.29
CA ARG A 578 17.90 6.70 -29.68
C ARG A 578 16.50 7.29 -29.78
N PHE A 579 16.35 8.25 -30.67
CA PHE A 579 15.07 8.90 -30.95
C PHE A 579 14.53 8.36 -32.27
N SER A 580 13.20 8.22 -32.35
CA SER A 580 12.55 7.92 -33.62
C SER A 580 12.48 9.19 -34.46
N ASP A 581 12.96 9.11 -35.70
CA ASP A 581 12.84 10.17 -36.71
C ASP A 581 11.59 9.98 -37.60
N ALA A 582 10.75 8.97 -37.32
CA ALA A 582 9.57 8.68 -38.14
C ALA A 582 8.57 9.85 -38.08
N THR A 583 7.78 10.04 -39.14
CA THR A 583 6.87 11.19 -39.28
C THR A 583 5.45 10.91 -38.74
N THR A 584 5.03 9.64 -38.70
CA THR A 584 3.69 9.18 -38.27
C THR A 584 3.67 8.51 -36.90
N GLN A 585 2.54 8.56 -36.20
CA GLN A 585 2.38 8.06 -34.84
C GLN A 585 2.55 6.54 -34.73
N GLU A 586 1.91 5.80 -35.64
CA GLU A 586 1.97 4.34 -35.70
C GLU A 586 3.41 3.85 -35.94
N ALA A 587 4.17 4.60 -36.75
CA ALA A 587 5.57 4.28 -37.04
C ALA A 587 6.47 4.47 -35.82
N ARG A 588 6.35 5.58 -35.06
CA ARG A 588 7.17 5.79 -33.85
C ARG A 588 6.88 4.76 -32.74
N LEU A 589 5.61 4.38 -32.59
CA LEU A 589 5.23 3.30 -31.67
C LEU A 589 5.88 1.97 -32.11
N ALA A 590 5.84 1.70 -33.41
CA ALA A 590 6.48 0.54 -33.97
C ALA A 590 8.02 0.63 -33.83
N ASP A 591 8.65 1.80 -33.91
CA ASP A 591 10.07 1.99 -33.65
C ASP A 591 10.43 1.69 -32.18
N VAL A 592 9.60 2.09 -31.22
CA VAL A 592 9.79 1.71 -29.81
C VAL A 592 9.62 0.21 -29.60
N GLN A 593 8.59 -0.38 -30.21
CA GLN A 593 8.32 -1.83 -30.14
C GLN A 593 9.41 -2.67 -30.81
N ARG A 594 9.96 -2.21 -31.94
CA ARG A 594 11.11 -2.78 -32.65
C ARG A 594 12.45 -2.38 -32.03
N ASN A 595 12.42 -1.61 -30.94
CA ASN A 595 13.61 -1.22 -30.20
C ASN A 595 14.61 -0.40 -31.06
N GLU A 596 14.08 0.44 -31.93
CA GLU A 596 14.76 1.44 -32.76
C GLU A 596 14.76 2.83 -32.09
N ALA A 597 13.80 3.10 -31.19
CA ALA A 597 13.77 4.26 -30.30
C ALA A 597 13.66 3.85 -28.83
N ASP A 598 14.30 4.61 -27.94
CA ASP A 598 14.32 4.32 -26.50
C ASP A 598 13.15 5.05 -25.80
N THR A 599 12.51 4.42 -24.81
CA THR A 599 11.61 5.04 -23.81
C THR A 599 11.75 4.31 -22.49
N VAL A 600 11.38 4.95 -21.37
CA VAL A 600 11.35 4.31 -20.04
C VAL A 600 9.96 3.93 -19.58
N PHE A 601 8.94 4.25 -20.38
CA PHE A 601 7.56 3.88 -20.10
C PHE A 601 7.16 2.68 -20.94
N THR A 602 6.49 1.72 -20.31
CA THR A 602 5.81 0.63 -21.02
C THR A 602 4.62 1.17 -21.84
N PRO A 603 4.20 0.46 -22.91
CA PRO A 603 2.99 0.82 -23.65
C PRO A 603 1.76 0.97 -22.74
N GLU A 604 1.64 0.14 -21.71
CA GLU A 604 0.56 0.16 -20.73
C GLU A 604 0.61 1.41 -19.84
N GLN A 605 1.80 1.82 -19.40
CA GLN A 605 1.99 3.07 -18.64
C GLN A 605 1.63 4.29 -19.48
N VAL A 606 2.07 4.33 -20.74
CA VAL A 606 1.72 5.41 -21.66
C VAL A 606 0.21 5.44 -21.88
N ALA A 607 -0.41 4.28 -22.16
CA ALA A 607 -1.85 4.19 -22.36
C ALA A 607 -2.66 4.62 -21.12
N ALA A 608 -2.21 4.26 -19.92
CA ALA A 608 -2.87 4.61 -18.67
C ALA A 608 -2.77 6.11 -18.35
N VAL A 609 -1.64 6.76 -18.64
CA VAL A 609 -1.52 8.22 -18.47
C VAL A 609 -2.38 8.94 -19.51
N GLU A 610 -2.36 8.45 -20.75
CA GLU A 610 -3.18 9.00 -21.83
C GLU A 610 -4.66 8.67 -21.71
N SER A 611 -5.08 7.80 -20.78
CA SER A 611 -6.50 7.54 -20.49
C SER A 611 -7.09 8.55 -19.50
N ILE A 612 -6.31 9.46 -18.94
CA ILE A 612 -6.81 10.53 -18.05
C ILE A 612 -7.66 11.51 -18.89
N ARG A 613 -8.88 11.79 -18.41
CA ARG A 613 -9.87 12.63 -19.08
C ARG A 613 -10.31 13.79 -18.20
N THR A 614 -10.73 14.90 -18.80
CA THR A 614 -11.56 15.91 -18.13
C THR A 614 -12.97 15.35 -17.90
N VAL A 615 -13.77 15.99 -17.05
CA VAL A 615 -15.19 15.63 -16.85
C VAL A 615 -16.00 15.61 -18.15
N ASP A 616 -15.64 16.48 -19.10
CA ASP A 616 -16.26 16.54 -20.44
C ASP A 616 -15.67 15.52 -21.44
N GLY A 617 -14.87 14.56 -20.97
CA GLY A 617 -14.31 13.48 -21.77
C GLY A 617 -13.12 13.87 -22.66
N ARG A 618 -12.47 15.02 -22.46
CA ARG A 618 -11.27 15.39 -23.24
C ARG A 618 -10.02 14.71 -22.71
N GLN A 619 -9.15 14.21 -23.60
CA GLN A 619 -7.85 13.69 -23.20
C GLN A 619 -6.96 14.80 -22.65
N VAL A 620 -6.35 14.58 -21.48
CA VAL A 620 -5.56 15.59 -20.76
C VAL A 620 -4.09 15.54 -21.16
N PHE A 621 -3.50 14.33 -21.18
CA PHE A 621 -2.06 14.15 -21.43
C PHE A 621 -1.77 13.62 -22.83
N GLY A 622 -0.72 14.14 -23.43
CA GLY A 622 -0.04 13.55 -24.60
C GLY A 622 1.38 13.12 -24.24
N TRP A 623 1.82 11.99 -24.80
CA TRP A 623 3.18 11.51 -24.61
C TRP A 623 4.16 12.06 -25.65
N GLY A 624 5.36 12.44 -25.18
CA GLY A 624 6.45 13.08 -25.92
C GLY A 624 6.94 12.31 -27.15
N GLY A 625 6.87 10.97 -27.11
CA GLY A 625 7.21 10.10 -28.23
C GLY A 625 6.29 10.22 -29.45
N ARG A 626 5.23 11.04 -29.41
CA ARG A 626 4.28 11.25 -30.51
C ARG A 626 4.49 12.53 -31.32
N TRP A 627 5.47 13.37 -30.97
CA TRP A 627 5.69 14.67 -31.63
C TRP A 627 6.79 14.60 -32.70
N SER A 628 6.55 15.22 -33.86
CA SER A 628 7.47 15.19 -35.02
C SER A 628 8.79 15.95 -34.85
N LYS A 629 8.95 16.71 -33.76
CA LYS A 629 10.14 17.51 -33.47
C LYS A 629 10.67 17.31 -32.05
N SER A 630 10.00 16.50 -31.22
CA SER A 630 10.42 16.30 -29.83
C SER A 630 11.37 15.12 -29.76
N LYS A 631 12.57 15.37 -29.25
CA LYS A 631 13.60 14.35 -29.00
C LYS A 631 13.45 13.78 -27.58
N ASP A 632 12.25 13.73 -27.02
CA ASP A 632 12.09 13.27 -25.65
C ASP A 632 10.88 12.34 -25.48
N THR A 633 11.18 11.05 -25.47
CA THR A 633 10.25 9.94 -25.23
C THR A 633 10.06 9.67 -23.73
N MET A 634 10.67 10.49 -22.87
CA MET A 634 10.58 10.47 -21.40
C MET A 634 9.58 11.49 -20.86
N HIS A 635 8.87 12.16 -21.77
CA HIS A 635 8.11 13.36 -21.49
C HIS A 635 6.60 13.15 -21.59
N PHE A 636 5.83 13.79 -20.70
CA PHE A 636 4.37 13.96 -20.87
C PHE A 636 4.02 15.44 -20.86
N GLN A 637 2.99 15.83 -21.62
CA GLN A 637 2.50 17.20 -21.66
C GLN A 637 0.98 17.29 -21.57
N ILE A 638 0.48 18.37 -20.99
CA ILE A 638 -0.93 18.72 -20.94
C ILE A 638 -1.34 19.34 -22.28
N GLY A 639 -2.46 18.89 -22.85
CA GLY A 639 -2.96 19.33 -24.17
C GLY A 639 -4.38 19.88 -24.16
N VAL A 640 -4.81 20.47 -23.06
CA VAL A 640 -6.12 21.13 -22.86
C VAL A 640 -5.93 22.58 -22.41
N THR A 641 -6.95 23.42 -22.51
CA THR A 641 -6.88 24.82 -22.03
C THR A 641 -7.01 24.91 -20.49
N PRO A 642 -6.65 26.05 -19.85
CA PRO A 642 -6.89 26.25 -18.43
C PRO A 642 -8.37 26.08 -18.03
N GLU A 643 -9.30 26.56 -18.85
CA GLU A 643 -10.75 26.49 -18.61
C GLU A 643 -11.28 25.07 -18.73
N GLU A 644 -10.70 24.26 -19.61
CA GLU A 644 -11.06 22.85 -19.75
C GLU A 644 -10.54 22.03 -18.57
N LEU A 645 -9.35 22.39 -18.06
CA LEU A 645 -8.76 21.73 -16.92
C LEU A 645 -9.42 22.13 -15.59
N SER A 646 -9.90 23.38 -15.48
CA SER A 646 -10.56 23.89 -14.27
C SER A 646 -11.93 23.26 -14.01
N ARG A 647 -12.57 22.68 -15.03
CA ARG A 647 -13.82 21.89 -14.89
C ARG A 647 -13.60 20.56 -14.15
N GLY A 648 -12.36 20.13 -13.99
CA GLY A 648 -11.99 18.93 -13.26
C GLY A 648 -11.75 17.70 -14.13
N LEU A 649 -11.28 16.65 -13.49
CA LEU A 649 -10.92 15.37 -14.11
C LEU A 649 -12.01 14.32 -13.86
N ALA A 650 -12.25 13.46 -14.84
CA ALA A 650 -13.12 12.29 -14.67
C ALA A 650 -12.45 11.26 -13.73
N LEU A 651 -13.26 10.62 -12.88
CA LEU A 651 -12.81 9.72 -11.80
C LEU A 651 -12.27 8.37 -12.30
#